data_AF-A0ABC9GUW0-F1
#
_entry.id   AF-A0ABC9GUW0-F1
#
_cell.length_a   1.000
_cell.length_b   1.000
_cell.length_c   1.000
_cell.angle_alpha   90.00
_cell.angle_beta   90.00
_cell.angle_gamma   90.00
#
_symmetry.space_group_name_H-M   'P 1'
#
loop_
_entity.id
_entity.type
_entity.pdbx_description
1 polymer ?
#
loop_
_entity_poly.entity_id
_entity_poly.type
_entity_poly.pdbx_seq_one_letter_code
_entity_poly.pdbx_strand_id
1 'polypeptide(L)'
;MAVLVIGWGTSVKIAAIRTDLSQGLNGIQRTIVAVGSEKYVDIVGSFQTSYHISGIAPFGDLLVVLAYIPDEDEKEKKFSASVTSRQGTAQRPEIHLVSWKNDEVTTDALPIHGYEHYKAKDYALAHAPFSGSSNAGGQWAAGDEPLYYIVSPKDIVVAKPRDAEDHIAWLLQHDCHEKALAAVEAGQGRTELLDEVGSRYLDHLIIERKYAEAAQRCPKLLRGSPSAWERWVFHFAHLRQLPVLVPYIPTENPQLSDTAYEVALVALTTNPSFHELLLTTVKNWPPALYSASPVISAIEPQLNSSSMTDTLKEALAELYVINSQYEKALSLYAELLKPEVFEFIEKYNLHDSVRDKVVNLMILDSKRTVHLLIQHRDIIPTYEVVDQLLHTDRNCDKRYFLHLYLHALFEIDIHAGKEFHDMQVELYADYEPRMLLPFLRTSQHYRLDKAYEIFAQRELVREQVFVLGRMGNAKEALSTIINKLENIEEAVEFVMDQHDDELWEELIRQCLQKPEMVGMLLEHTVGNLDPLYIVSLVPDGLEIPRLRDRLVKIVTDYRTETSLRNGCNDILKADCVNLLVKYYHEARRGVYMASMNEEVHGNRVDDGSSRASERSSSVRALDIKSRTRCGARCCLCFDPLPIQDISIIVFYCCHAYHLSCLEGGLDLMRSNSNQDSDNGSDDEDGSPSGESRMRCVLCTTAAA
;
A
#
# COMPACT_ATOMS: atom_id res chain seq x y z
N MET A 1 -62.55 -1.19 54.89
CA MET A 1 -63.91 -1.54 54.41
C MET A 1 -63.84 -2.97 53.92
N ALA A 2 -64.69 -3.87 54.45
CA ALA A 2 -64.70 -5.27 54.00
C ALA A 2 -65.82 -5.45 52.99
N VAL A 3 -65.56 -6.11 51.86
CA VAL A 3 -66.57 -6.38 50.82
C VAL A 3 -66.99 -7.84 50.93
N LEU A 4 -68.29 -8.08 50.99
CA LEU A 4 -68.92 -9.40 50.96
C LEU A 4 -69.61 -9.58 49.61
N VAL A 5 -69.18 -10.59 48.85
CA VAL A 5 -69.80 -10.96 47.57
C VAL A 5 -70.64 -12.20 47.78
N ILE A 6 -71.92 -12.13 47.41
CA ILE A 6 -72.89 -13.21 47.57
C ILE A 6 -73.44 -13.56 46.19
N GLY A 7 -73.15 -14.76 45.70
CA GLY A 7 -73.80 -15.35 44.54
C GLY A 7 -74.82 -16.39 44.98
N TRP A 8 -76.09 -16.23 44.58
CA TRP A 8 -77.14 -17.21 44.88
C TRP A 8 -78.11 -17.35 43.70
N GLY A 9 -78.27 -18.58 43.21
CA GLY A 9 -79.12 -18.86 42.05
C GLY A 9 -78.60 -18.09 40.84
N THR A 10 -79.37 -17.11 40.37
CA THR A 10 -79.01 -16.23 39.26
C THR A 10 -78.68 -14.80 39.70
N SER A 11 -78.56 -14.53 41.01
CA SER A 11 -78.35 -13.17 41.52
C SER A 11 -77.00 -13.04 42.22
N VAL A 12 -76.29 -11.95 41.90
CA VAL A 12 -75.08 -11.52 42.61
C VAL A 12 -75.40 -10.24 43.38
N LYS A 13 -75.02 -10.21 44.66
CA LYS A 13 -75.08 -9.01 45.52
C LYS A 13 -73.71 -8.74 46.11
N ILE A 14 -73.30 -7.47 46.05
CA ILE A 14 -72.03 -6.97 46.57
C ILE A 14 -72.36 -6.02 47.72
N ALA A 15 -71.91 -6.38 48.92
CA ALA A 15 -72.21 -5.70 50.16
C ALA A 15 -70.92 -5.12 50.78
N ALA A 16 -70.89 -3.83 51.05
CA ALA A 16 -69.82 -3.17 51.78
C ALA A 16 -70.16 -3.16 53.28
N ILE A 17 -69.33 -3.80 54.09
CA ILE A 17 -69.44 -3.80 55.54
C ILE A 17 -68.74 -2.55 56.07
N ARG A 18 -69.54 -1.64 56.65
CA ARG A 18 -69.06 -0.39 57.28
C ARG A 18 -69.17 -0.52 58.79
N THR A 19 -68.22 0.09 59.49
CA THR A 19 -68.18 0.18 60.95
C THR A 19 -68.36 1.63 61.33
N ASP A 20 -69.41 1.95 62.09
CA ASP A 20 -69.66 3.32 62.50
C ASP A 20 -68.69 3.70 63.64
N LEU A 21 -67.79 4.65 63.36
CA LEU A 21 -66.95 5.30 64.37
C LEU A 21 -67.64 6.62 64.71
N SER A 22 -68.44 6.62 65.78
CA SER A 22 -69.12 7.83 66.25
C SER A 22 -68.11 8.92 66.64
N GLN A 23 -67.85 9.85 65.72
CA GLN A 23 -67.12 11.08 65.99
C GLN A 23 -68.03 12.03 66.78
N GLY A 24 -67.65 12.28 68.03
CA GLY A 24 -68.37 13.15 68.96
C GLY A 24 -68.19 14.64 68.67
N LEU A 25 -69.25 15.40 68.93
CA LEU A 25 -69.20 16.83 69.25
C LEU A 25 -70.14 17.12 70.45
N ASN A 26 -69.48 17.33 71.59
CA ASN A 26 -69.84 18.17 72.75
C ASN A 26 -71.09 17.89 73.60
N GLY A 27 -70.85 17.58 74.89
CA GLY A 27 -71.66 18.12 75.99
C GLY A 27 -72.01 17.17 77.13
N ILE A 28 -71.14 17.14 78.16
CA ILE A 28 -71.45 16.81 79.57
C ILE A 28 -71.66 15.32 79.91
N GLN A 29 -70.52 14.68 80.21
CA GLN A 29 -70.24 13.75 81.30
C GLN A 29 -71.40 12.92 81.89
N ARG A 30 -71.53 11.66 81.44
CA ARG A 30 -71.91 10.53 82.31
C ARG A 30 -71.41 9.20 81.72
N THR A 31 -70.58 8.53 82.53
CA THR A 31 -70.29 7.10 82.67
C THR A 31 -70.30 6.21 81.41
N ILE A 32 -69.09 5.74 81.10
CA ILE A 32 -68.73 4.68 80.15
C ILE A 32 -69.62 3.44 80.31
N VAL A 33 -70.36 3.10 79.25
CA VAL A 33 -70.71 1.72 78.88
C VAL A 33 -70.29 1.58 77.41
N ALA A 34 -69.31 0.72 77.14
CA ALA A 34 -68.87 0.40 75.80
C ALA A 34 -69.99 -0.37 75.07
N VAL A 35 -70.83 0.36 74.34
CA VAL A 35 -71.74 -0.23 73.34
C VAL A 35 -70.89 -0.54 72.11
N GLY A 36 -70.90 -1.80 71.69
CA GLY A 36 -70.09 -2.29 70.57
C GLY A 36 -70.35 -1.50 69.29
N SER A 37 -69.29 -1.27 68.51
CA SER A 37 -69.40 -0.71 67.17
C SER A 37 -70.33 -1.57 66.31
N GLU A 38 -71.55 -1.09 66.03
CA GLU A 38 -72.46 -1.79 65.13
C GLU A 38 -71.87 -1.76 63.71
N LYS A 39 -71.63 -2.94 63.15
CA LYS A 39 -71.28 -3.09 61.74
C LYS A 39 -72.59 -3.11 60.96
N TYR A 40 -72.75 -2.22 59.99
CA TYR A 40 -73.89 -2.24 59.08
C TYR A 40 -73.43 -2.60 57.65
N VAL A 41 -74.36 -3.10 56.86
CA VAL A 41 -74.10 -3.63 55.52
C VAL A 41 -74.82 -2.76 54.50
N ASP A 42 -74.06 -2.10 53.62
CA ASP A 42 -74.59 -1.37 52.48
C ASP A 42 -74.48 -2.21 51.22
N ILE A 43 -75.57 -2.41 50.49
CA ILE A 43 -75.52 -3.04 49.16
C ILE A 43 -74.98 -1.99 48.19
N VAL A 44 -73.75 -2.21 47.70
CA VAL A 44 -73.05 -1.34 46.75
C VAL A 44 -73.23 -1.76 45.30
N GLY A 45 -73.66 -3.00 45.06
CA GLY A 45 -73.98 -3.51 43.72
C GLY A 45 -74.89 -4.73 43.77
N SER A 46 -75.75 -4.88 42.77
CA SER A 46 -76.60 -6.06 42.59
C SER A 46 -76.90 -6.25 41.10
N PHE A 47 -76.76 -7.47 40.61
CA PHE A 47 -77.11 -7.82 39.24
C PHE A 47 -77.66 -9.25 39.14
N GLN A 48 -78.23 -9.57 37.98
CA GLN A 48 -78.82 -10.87 37.69
C GLN A 48 -78.21 -11.45 36.41
N THR A 49 -77.84 -12.73 36.46
CA THR A 49 -77.20 -13.49 35.38
C THR A 49 -78.23 -14.38 34.67
N SER A 50 -77.92 -14.78 33.43
CA SER A 50 -78.72 -15.75 32.66
C SER A 50 -78.47 -17.20 33.12
N TYR A 51 -77.38 -17.45 33.83
CA TYR A 51 -76.91 -18.76 34.29
C TYR A 51 -76.94 -18.89 35.81
N HIS A 52 -76.89 -20.14 36.31
CA HIS A 52 -76.83 -20.42 37.75
C HIS A 52 -75.40 -20.32 38.26
N ILE A 53 -75.22 -19.64 39.38
CA ILE A 53 -73.92 -19.41 40.01
C ILE A 53 -73.60 -20.60 40.92
N SER A 54 -72.59 -21.38 40.54
CA SER A 54 -72.10 -22.53 41.31
C SER A 54 -70.91 -22.16 42.21
N GLY A 55 -70.33 -20.99 41.99
CA GLY A 55 -69.25 -20.45 42.81
C GLY A 55 -68.90 -19.03 42.38
N ILE A 56 -68.43 -18.21 43.33
CA ILE A 56 -68.02 -16.83 43.06
C ILE A 56 -66.78 -16.49 43.88
N ALA A 57 -65.83 -15.79 43.27
CA ALA A 57 -64.58 -15.39 43.90
C ALA A 57 -64.12 -14.00 43.40
N PRO A 58 -63.39 -13.23 44.21
CA PRO A 58 -62.85 -11.93 43.81
C PRO A 58 -61.59 -12.08 42.94
N PHE A 59 -61.46 -11.29 41.87
CA PHE A 59 -60.26 -11.16 41.02
C PHE A 59 -59.93 -9.68 40.80
N GLY A 60 -59.08 -9.10 41.65
CA GLY A 60 -58.84 -7.66 41.64
C GLY A 60 -60.15 -6.87 41.82
N ASP A 61 -60.48 -6.02 40.85
CA ASP A 61 -61.74 -5.24 40.79
C ASP A 61 -62.90 -5.99 40.09
N LEU A 62 -62.65 -7.22 39.61
CA LEU A 62 -63.61 -8.07 38.90
C LEU A 62 -64.02 -9.27 39.78
N LEU A 63 -65.01 -10.03 39.30
CA LEU A 63 -65.50 -11.25 39.94
C LEU A 63 -65.35 -12.43 38.99
N VAL A 64 -64.80 -13.53 39.50
CA VAL A 64 -64.80 -14.82 38.84
C VAL A 64 -66.06 -15.56 39.23
N VAL A 65 -66.87 -15.92 38.25
CA VAL A 65 -68.16 -16.60 38.43
C VAL A 65 -68.11 -17.94 37.73
N LEU A 66 -68.38 -19.01 38.47
CA LEU A 66 -68.56 -20.34 37.92
C LEU A 66 -70.03 -20.51 37.51
N ALA A 67 -70.27 -20.48 36.20
CA ALA A 67 -71.57 -20.55 35.58
C ALA A 67 -71.96 -21.99 35.26
N TYR A 68 -73.13 -22.39 35.76
CA TYR A 68 -73.85 -23.58 35.32
C TYR A 68 -75.00 -23.15 34.40
N ILE A 69 -74.95 -23.61 33.15
CA ILE A 69 -75.97 -23.33 32.15
C ILE A 69 -76.85 -24.59 32.02
N PRO A 70 -78.09 -24.56 32.52
CA PRO A 70 -79.04 -25.65 32.28
C PRO A 70 -79.45 -25.64 30.81
N ASP A 71 -79.62 -26.82 30.18
CA ASP A 71 -80.19 -26.86 28.84
C ASP A 71 -81.63 -26.31 28.84
N GLU A 72 -81.93 -25.46 27.86
CA GLU A 72 -83.25 -24.81 27.70
C GLU A 72 -84.40 -25.83 27.46
N ASP A 73 -84.05 -27.07 27.12
CA ASP A 73 -84.95 -28.21 26.88
C ASP A 73 -85.81 -28.63 28.09
N GLU A 74 -85.46 -28.23 29.33
CA GLU A 74 -86.27 -28.57 30.51
C GLU A 74 -87.55 -27.73 30.64
N LYS A 75 -87.65 -26.56 29.99
CA LYS A 75 -88.89 -25.75 30.08
C LYS A 75 -90.02 -26.30 29.22
N GLU A 76 -89.72 -27.04 28.15
CA GLU A 76 -90.73 -27.59 27.23
C GLU A 76 -91.13 -29.05 27.51
N LYS A 77 -90.31 -29.83 28.24
CA LYS A 77 -90.59 -31.27 28.51
C LYS A 77 -91.46 -31.54 29.74
N LYS A 78 -92.48 -30.73 30.02
CA LYS A 78 -93.49 -31.05 31.07
C LYS A 78 -94.68 -31.92 30.59
N PHE A 79 -94.70 -32.40 29.35
CA PHE A 79 -95.88 -33.09 28.79
C PHE A 79 -95.70 -34.50 28.19
N SER A 80 -94.56 -35.16 28.33
CA SER A 80 -94.44 -36.56 27.86
C SER A 80 -93.71 -37.45 28.87
N ALA A 81 -94.49 -38.16 29.68
CA ALA A 81 -94.03 -39.27 30.47
C ALA A 81 -93.84 -40.51 29.57
N SER A 82 -92.61 -40.76 29.10
CA SER A 82 -92.11 -42.11 28.80
C SER A 82 -90.66 -42.09 28.33
N VAL A 83 -89.88 -43.07 28.82
CA VAL A 83 -88.52 -43.47 28.44
C VAL A 83 -87.38 -42.75 29.18
N THR A 84 -86.79 -43.47 30.14
CA THR A 84 -85.51 -43.16 30.78
C THR A 84 -84.37 -43.28 29.77
N SER A 85 -84.01 -42.18 29.09
CA SER A 85 -82.65 -42.03 28.57
C SER A 85 -81.83 -41.29 29.62
N ARG A 86 -80.71 -41.89 30.04
CA ARG A 86 -79.69 -41.23 30.88
C ARG A 86 -78.83 -40.31 30.01
N GLN A 87 -79.44 -39.44 29.21
CA GLN A 87 -78.72 -38.37 28.53
C GLN A 87 -78.59 -37.23 29.52
N GLY A 88 -77.35 -36.85 29.81
CA GLY A 88 -77.09 -35.70 30.66
C GLY A 88 -77.61 -34.43 30.00
N THR A 89 -78.08 -33.50 30.82
CA THR A 89 -78.89 -32.31 30.44
C THR A 89 -78.17 -31.00 30.74
N ALA A 90 -76.85 -31.07 30.98
CA ALA A 90 -76.04 -29.91 31.36
C ALA A 90 -75.06 -29.55 30.23
N GLN A 91 -74.99 -28.27 29.91
CA GLN A 91 -73.92 -27.72 29.09
C GLN A 91 -72.60 -27.72 29.85
N ARG A 92 -71.48 -27.54 29.13
CA ARG A 92 -70.18 -27.42 29.78
C ARG A 92 -70.20 -26.23 30.73
N PRO A 93 -69.80 -26.40 32.00
CA PRO A 93 -69.73 -25.29 32.92
C PRO A 93 -68.68 -24.28 32.43
N GLU A 94 -68.97 -23.01 32.62
CA GLU A 94 -68.14 -21.92 32.13
C GLU A 94 -67.61 -21.09 33.29
N ILE A 95 -66.43 -20.51 33.12
CA ILE A 95 -65.88 -19.50 34.02
C ILE A 95 -66.02 -18.14 33.36
N HIS A 96 -66.69 -17.23 34.05
CA HIS A 96 -67.00 -15.88 33.60
C HIS A 96 -66.23 -14.89 34.45
N LEU A 97 -65.56 -13.93 33.82
CA LEU A 97 -64.96 -12.78 34.50
C LEU A 97 -65.85 -11.56 34.30
N VAL A 98 -66.48 -11.07 35.36
CA VAL A 98 -67.51 -10.02 35.29
C VAL A 98 -67.19 -8.81 36.15
N SER A 99 -67.60 -7.62 35.69
CA SER A 99 -67.55 -6.38 36.47
C SER A 99 -68.65 -6.36 37.54
N TRP A 100 -68.55 -5.43 38.51
CA TRP A 100 -69.61 -5.24 39.51
C TRP A 100 -70.94 -4.75 38.92
N LYS A 101 -70.95 -4.36 37.64
CA LYS A 101 -72.13 -3.94 36.89
C LYS A 101 -72.67 -5.04 35.96
N ASN A 102 -72.11 -6.25 36.01
CA ASN A 102 -72.40 -7.38 35.11
C ASN A 102 -71.89 -7.18 33.67
N ASP A 103 -70.79 -6.45 33.48
CA ASP A 103 -70.12 -6.42 32.18
C ASP A 103 -69.19 -7.64 32.09
N GLU A 104 -69.44 -8.53 31.13
CA GLU A 104 -68.63 -9.73 30.88
C GLU A 104 -67.33 -9.35 30.16
N VAL A 105 -66.19 -9.70 30.75
CA VAL A 105 -64.84 -9.42 30.22
C VAL A 105 -64.30 -10.60 29.42
N THR A 106 -64.44 -11.81 29.96
CA THR A 106 -64.04 -13.05 29.26
C THR A 106 -64.85 -14.22 29.79
N THR A 107 -65.04 -15.21 28.91
CA THR A 107 -65.76 -16.46 29.19
C THR A 107 -64.93 -17.62 28.67
N ASP A 108 -64.79 -18.67 29.47
CA ASP A 108 -64.07 -19.89 29.09
C ASP A 108 -64.84 -21.15 29.49
N ALA A 109 -64.92 -22.13 28.59
CA ALA A 109 -65.67 -23.37 28.80
C ALA A 109 -64.74 -24.43 29.40
N LEU A 110 -65.12 -25.00 30.54
CA LEU A 110 -64.24 -25.87 31.32
C LEU A 110 -64.23 -27.30 30.77
N PRO A 111 -63.05 -27.93 30.62
CA PRO A 111 -62.92 -29.30 30.11
C PRO A 111 -63.15 -30.35 31.21
N ILE A 112 -64.32 -30.35 31.85
CA ILE A 112 -64.67 -31.27 32.93
C ILE A 112 -65.28 -32.56 32.36
N HIS A 113 -64.84 -33.73 32.79
CA HIS A 113 -65.35 -35.03 32.34
C HIS A 113 -66.70 -35.36 32.99
N GLY A 114 -67.65 -35.81 32.18
CA GLY A 114 -68.97 -36.20 32.68
C GLY A 114 -69.87 -35.04 33.10
N TYR A 115 -69.54 -33.81 32.67
CA TYR A 115 -70.29 -32.58 32.95
C TYR A 115 -71.79 -32.70 32.68
N GLU A 116 -72.17 -33.49 31.66
CA GLU A 116 -73.56 -33.71 31.26
C GLU A 116 -74.43 -34.24 32.41
N HIS A 117 -73.84 -34.98 33.37
CA HIS A 117 -74.56 -35.60 34.49
C HIS A 117 -74.51 -34.79 35.79
N TYR A 118 -73.87 -33.62 35.80
CA TYR A 118 -73.68 -32.80 36.98
C TYR A 118 -74.70 -31.66 37.05
N LYS A 119 -75.06 -31.26 38.27
CA LYS A 119 -75.92 -30.12 38.58
C LYS A 119 -75.08 -28.97 39.14
N ALA A 120 -75.64 -27.77 39.20
CA ALA A 120 -74.97 -26.58 39.76
C ALA A 120 -74.32 -26.83 41.14
N LYS A 121 -74.96 -27.61 42.02
CA LYS A 121 -74.45 -27.94 43.36
C LYS A 121 -73.24 -28.90 43.37
N ASP A 122 -72.99 -29.60 42.27
CA ASP A 122 -71.91 -30.58 42.17
C ASP A 122 -70.58 -29.90 41.82
N TYR A 123 -70.62 -28.61 41.45
CA TYR A 123 -69.47 -27.78 41.22
C TYR A 123 -69.19 -26.88 42.42
N ALA A 124 -67.91 -26.65 42.72
CA ALA A 124 -67.48 -25.69 43.72
C ALA A 124 -66.29 -24.87 43.19
N LEU A 125 -66.27 -23.58 43.49
CA LEU A 125 -65.14 -22.69 43.22
C LEU A 125 -64.44 -22.34 44.54
N ALA A 126 -63.17 -22.68 44.65
CA ALA A 126 -62.27 -22.22 45.70
C ALA A 126 -61.20 -21.31 45.09
N HIS A 127 -60.65 -20.38 45.88
CA HIS A 127 -59.58 -19.49 45.42
C HIS A 127 -58.50 -19.34 46.50
N ALA A 128 -57.27 -19.09 46.06
CA ALA A 128 -56.07 -18.84 46.87
C ALA A 128 -55.40 -17.52 46.37
N PRO A 129 -54.58 -16.81 47.18
CA PRO A 129 -53.81 -17.30 48.32
C PRO A 129 -54.59 -17.27 49.64
N PHE A 130 -54.54 -18.38 50.38
CA PHE A 130 -54.86 -18.38 51.81
C PHE A 130 -53.73 -17.66 52.58
N SER A 131 -53.61 -16.34 52.44
CA SER A 131 -52.79 -15.53 53.34
C SER A 131 -53.62 -15.11 54.55
N GLY A 132 -53.73 -16.05 55.49
CA GLY A 132 -53.55 -15.80 56.92
C GLY A 132 -54.56 -14.94 57.68
N SER A 133 -55.46 -15.61 58.41
CA SER A 133 -56.06 -15.13 59.66
C SER A 133 -57.03 -13.93 59.57
N SER A 134 -58.07 -14.02 60.37
CA SER A 134 -59.27 -13.21 60.38
C SER A 134 -59.10 -11.70 60.69
N ASN A 135 -57.89 -11.15 60.77
CA ASN A 135 -57.66 -9.83 61.40
C ASN A 135 -56.70 -8.85 60.68
N ALA A 136 -56.21 -9.12 59.47
CA ALA A 136 -55.42 -8.12 58.72
C ALA A 136 -56.16 -7.68 57.45
N GLY A 137 -56.38 -6.37 57.32
CA GLY A 137 -57.07 -5.76 56.19
C GLY A 137 -56.47 -6.19 54.86
N GLY A 138 -57.35 -6.67 53.97
CA GLY A 138 -57.01 -7.22 52.66
C GLY A 138 -56.05 -6.34 51.87
N GLN A 139 -54.79 -6.75 51.89
CA GLN A 139 -53.80 -6.46 50.87
C GLN A 139 -53.23 -7.82 50.48
N TRP A 140 -53.30 -8.12 49.20
CA TRP A 140 -52.59 -9.23 48.58
C TRP A 140 -51.15 -9.22 49.12
N ALA A 141 -50.71 -10.32 49.72
CA ALA A 141 -49.28 -10.49 49.99
C ALA A 141 -48.59 -10.35 48.63
N ALA A 142 -47.78 -9.30 48.48
CA ALA A 142 -47.10 -9.02 47.22
C ALA A 142 -46.25 -10.24 46.85
N GLY A 143 -46.62 -10.94 45.77
CA GLY A 143 -45.84 -12.03 45.19
C GLY A 143 -46.57 -13.35 44.89
N ASP A 144 -47.77 -13.60 45.42
CA ASP A 144 -48.50 -14.87 45.17
C ASP A 144 -49.59 -14.69 44.08
N GLU A 145 -49.52 -15.47 43.01
CA GLU A 145 -50.51 -15.48 41.92
C GLU A 145 -51.88 -16.02 42.38
N PRO A 146 -53.02 -15.40 42.01
CA PRO A 146 -54.33 -15.90 42.38
C PRO A 146 -54.65 -17.21 41.64
N LEU A 147 -54.86 -18.29 42.38
CA LEU A 147 -55.24 -19.60 41.84
C LEU A 147 -56.71 -19.88 42.13
N TYR A 148 -57.46 -20.32 41.12
CA TYR A 148 -58.86 -20.71 41.24
C TYR A 148 -59.00 -22.22 41.03
N TYR A 149 -59.51 -22.93 42.04
CA TYR A 149 -59.75 -24.36 42.00
C TYR A 149 -61.23 -24.60 41.75
N ILE A 150 -61.54 -25.18 40.61
CA ILE A 150 -62.90 -25.58 40.24
C ILE A 150 -63.00 -27.08 40.46
N VAL A 151 -63.78 -27.47 41.45
CA VAL A 151 -63.93 -28.86 41.88
C VAL A 151 -65.25 -29.41 41.35
N SER A 152 -65.18 -30.55 40.70
CA SER A 152 -66.31 -31.38 40.29
C SER A 152 -66.18 -32.77 40.94
N PRO A 153 -67.20 -33.64 40.86
CA PRO A 153 -67.14 -34.96 41.51
C PRO A 153 -66.01 -35.87 41.01
N LYS A 154 -65.47 -35.63 39.82
CA LYS A 154 -64.40 -36.45 39.22
C LYS A 154 -63.12 -35.67 38.90
N ASP A 155 -63.22 -34.37 38.65
CA ASP A 155 -62.10 -33.55 38.20
C ASP A 155 -61.90 -32.31 39.07
N ILE A 156 -60.65 -31.88 39.19
CA ILE A 156 -60.26 -30.58 39.75
C ILE A 156 -59.56 -29.82 38.63
N VAL A 157 -60.11 -28.68 38.24
CA VAL A 157 -59.53 -27.76 37.25
C VAL A 157 -58.90 -26.59 37.99
N VAL A 158 -57.63 -26.30 37.73
CA VAL A 158 -56.94 -25.13 38.27
C VAL A 158 -56.93 -24.05 37.20
N ALA A 159 -57.67 -22.97 37.42
CA ALA A 159 -57.65 -21.79 36.57
C ALA A 159 -56.64 -20.78 37.12
N LYS A 160 -55.79 -20.28 36.20
CA LYS A 160 -54.80 -19.24 36.45
C LYS A 160 -55.08 -18.04 35.54
N PRO A 161 -54.67 -16.82 35.93
CA PRO A 161 -54.68 -15.70 35.01
C PRO A 161 -53.74 -16.02 33.84
N ARG A 162 -54.15 -15.68 32.60
CA ARG A 162 -53.26 -15.80 31.45
C ARG A 162 -52.05 -14.92 31.69
N ASP A 163 -50.87 -15.50 31.66
CA ASP A 163 -49.64 -14.74 31.66
C ASP A 163 -49.30 -14.29 30.23
N ALA A 164 -48.24 -13.52 30.10
CA ALA A 164 -47.80 -13.09 28.79
C ALA A 164 -47.08 -14.20 28.00
N GLU A 165 -46.62 -15.28 28.65
CA GLU A 165 -46.09 -16.46 27.96
C GLU A 165 -47.20 -17.22 27.22
N ASP A 166 -48.38 -17.37 27.85
CA ASP A 166 -49.60 -17.92 27.25
C ASP A 166 -50.03 -17.12 26.03
N HIS A 167 -49.92 -15.78 26.09
CA HIS A 167 -50.22 -14.91 24.95
C HIS A 167 -49.25 -15.14 23.78
N ILE A 168 -47.95 -15.25 24.07
CA ILE A 168 -46.92 -15.54 23.07
C ILE A 168 -47.13 -16.94 22.45
N ALA A 169 -47.43 -17.94 23.29
CA ALA A 169 -47.71 -19.30 22.83
C ALA A 169 -48.96 -19.35 21.92
N TRP A 170 -50.02 -18.63 22.29
CA TRP A 170 -51.22 -18.49 21.46
C TRP A 170 -50.90 -17.83 20.11
N LEU A 171 -50.10 -16.76 20.09
CA LEU A 171 -49.69 -16.08 18.86
C LEU A 171 -48.85 -16.98 17.96
N LEU A 172 -47.94 -17.78 18.52
CA LEU A 172 -47.16 -18.76 17.79
C LEU A 172 -48.03 -19.88 17.19
N GLN A 173 -49.09 -20.29 17.88
CA GLN A 173 -49.99 -21.36 17.42
C GLN A 173 -50.92 -20.90 16.27
N HIS A 174 -51.09 -19.58 16.10
CA HIS A 174 -51.90 -18.96 15.05
C HIS A 174 -51.05 -18.29 13.96
N ASP A 175 -49.79 -18.69 13.81
CA ASP A 175 -48.82 -18.19 12.82
C ASP A 175 -48.64 -16.65 12.83
N CYS A 176 -48.99 -15.99 13.93
CA CYS A 176 -48.89 -14.54 14.10
C CYS A 176 -47.50 -14.15 14.64
N HIS A 177 -46.45 -14.57 13.94
CA HIS A 177 -45.07 -14.51 14.41
C HIS A 177 -44.55 -13.08 14.64
N GLU A 178 -44.96 -12.09 13.83
CA GLU A 178 -44.54 -10.69 14.01
C GLU A 178 -45.09 -10.08 15.31
N LYS A 179 -46.34 -10.39 15.64
CA LYS A 179 -46.97 -9.95 16.90
C LYS A 179 -46.37 -10.69 18.09
N ALA A 180 -46.05 -11.97 17.93
CA ALA A 180 -45.35 -12.76 18.95
C ALA A 180 -43.99 -12.14 19.26
N LEU A 181 -43.19 -11.80 18.24
CA LEU A 181 -41.91 -11.15 18.41
C LEU A 181 -42.04 -9.79 19.10
N ALA A 182 -43.00 -8.95 18.68
CA ALA A 182 -43.24 -7.66 19.31
C ALA A 182 -43.65 -7.77 20.79
N ALA A 183 -44.46 -8.77 21.15
CA ALA A 183 -44.85 -9.04 22.53
C ALA A 183 -43.65 -9.45 23.40
N VAL A 184 -42.75 -10.28 22.86
CA VAL A 184 -41.54 -10.68 23.60
C VAL A 184 -40.54 -9.52 23.69
N GLU A 185 -40.40 -8.69 22.66
CA GLU A 185 -39.58 -7.47 22.67
C GLU A 185 -40.07 -6.42 23.67
N ALA A 186 -41.38 -6.35 23.93
CA ALA A 186 -41.98 -5.49 24.95
C ALA A 186 -41.69 -5.95 26.39
N GLY A 187 -40.85 -6.98 26.58
CA GLY A 187 -40.44 -7.48 27.90
C GLY A 187 -41.50 -8.35 28.57
N GLN A 188 -42.49 -8.84 27.82
CA GLN A 188 -43.62 -9.59 28.38
C GLN A 188 -43.31 -11.08 28.56
N GLY A 189 -42.14 -11.60 28.20
CA GLY A 189 -41.80 -13.02 28.36
C GLY A 189 -40.35 -13.28 28.76
N ARG A 190 -40.05 -14.53 29.14
CA ARG A 190 -38.66 -14.98 29.38
C ARG A 190 -37.80 -14.77 28.15
N THR A 191 -36.53 -14.44 28.37
CA THR A 191 -35.53 -14.31 27.31
C THR A 191 -35.37 -15.60 26.49
N GLU A 192 -35.61 -16.77 27.08
CA GLU A 192 -35.56 -18.08 26.41
C GLU A 192 -36.64 -18.24 25.32
N LEU A 193 -37.79 -17.58 25.48
CA LEU A 193 -38.87 -17.60 24.47
C LEU A 193 -38.51 -16.80 23.22
N LEU A 194 -37.59 -15.84 23.31
CA LEU A 194 -37.10 -15.09 22.13
C LEU A 194 -36.40 -16.00 21.13
N ASP A 195 -35.62 -16.96 21.61
CA ASP A 195 -34.87 -17.87 20.74
C ASP A 195 -35.82 -18.85 20.04
N GLU A 196 -36.86 -19.33 20.72
CA GLU A 196 -37.89 -20.19 20.12
C GLU A 196 -38.78 -19.42 19.13
N VAL A 197 -39.29 -18.25 19.53
CA VAL A 197 -40.12 -17.38 18.67
C VAL A 197 -39.32 -16.93 17.45
N GLY A 198 -38.06 -16.53 17.65
CA GLY A 198 -37.15 -16.13 16.60
C GLY A 198 -36.84 -17.28 15.64
N SER A 199 -36.61 -18.49 16.15
CA SER A 199 -36.37 -19.66 15.30
C SER A 199 -37.60 -20.02 14.47
N ARG A 200 -38.80 -20.08 15.08
CA ARG A 200 -40.03 -20.36 14.34
C ARG A 200 -40.38 -19.28 13.32
N TYR A 201 -40.10 -18.02 13.63
CA TYR A 201 -40.31 -16.93 12.68
C TYR A 201 -39.36 -17.03 11.48
N LEU A 202 -38.08 -17.34 11.71
CA LEU A 202 -37.11 -17.56 10.65
C LEU A 202 -37.48 -18.79 9.79
N ASP A 203 -37.91 -19.89 10.41
CA ASP A 203 -38.43 -21.07 9.71
C ASP A 203 -39.62 -20.71 8.80
N HIS A 204 -40.58 -19.92 9.33
CA HIS A 204 -41.72 -19.43 8.56
C HIS A 204 -41.28 -18.59 7.35
N LEU A 205 -40.38 -17.62 7.54
CA LEU A 205 -39.86 -16.79 6.44
C LEU A 205 -39.12 -17.61 5.37
N ILE A 206 -38.45 -18.68 5.78
CA ILE A 206 -37.77 -19.61 4.86
C ILE A 206 -38.78 -20.45 4.07
N ILE A 207 -39.84 -20.93 4.72
CA ILE A 207 -40.95 -21.65 4.06
C ILE A 207 -41.64 -20.74 3.03
N GLU A 208 -41.83 -19.46 3.36
CA GLU A 208 -42.38 -18.44 2.44
C GLU A 208 -41.39 -17.99 1.35
N ARG A 209 -40.15 -18.51 1.34
CA ARG A 209 -39.06 -18.14 0.41
C ARG A 209 -38.60 -16.69 0.49
N LYS A 210 -38.85 -16.00 1.60
CA LYS A 210 -38.42 -14.61 1.85
C LYS A 210 -37.02 -14.57 2.49
N TYR A 211 -36.03 -15.10 1.77
CA TYR A 211 -34.66 -15.29 2.31
C TYR A 211 -33.96 -13.98 2.68
N ALA A 212 -34.20 -12.89 1.94
CA ALA A 212 -33.61 -11.58 2.20
C ALA A 212 -34.17 -10.94 3.49
N GLU A 213 -35.47 -11.05 3.71
CA GLU A 213 -36.10 -10.56 4.95
C GLU A 213 -35.64 -11.40 6.15
N ALA A 214 -35.54 -12.72 5.99
CA ALA A 214 -35.00 -13.60 7.02
C ALA A 214 -33.57 -13.20 7.41
N ALA A 215 -32.68 -13.03 6.43
CA ALA A 215 -31.29 -12.61 6.68
C ALA A 215 -31.18 -11.26 7.38
N GLN A 216 -32.00 -10.28 7.00
CA GLN A 216 -32.02 -8.95 7.63
C GLN A 216 -32.46 -9.01 9.11
N ARG A 217 -33.30 -9.97 9.47
CA ARG A 217 -33.80 -10.16 10.84
C ARG A 217 -32.85 -11.00 11.70
N CYS A 218 -31.96 -11.79 11.11
CA CYS A 218 -30.98 -12.62 11.84
C CYS A 218 -30.16 -11.86 12.89
N PRO A 219 -29.56 -10.68 12.62
CA PRO A 219 -28.83 -9.91 13.65
C PRO A 219 -29.66 -9.55 14.88
N LYS A 220 -30.95 -9.27 14.69
CA LYS A 220 -31.85 -8.89 15.78
C LYS A 220 -32.33 -10.10 16.59
N LEU A 221 -32.57 -11.23 15.92
CA LEU A 221 -33.13 -12.44 16.50
C LEU A 221 -32.06 -13.33 17.16
N LEU A 222 -30.93 -13.53 16.49
CA LEU A 222 -29.88 -14.46 16.93
C LEU A 222 -28.90 -13.83 17.94
N ARG A 223 -28.81 -12.49 17.93
CA ARG A 223 -28.03 -11.69 18.89
C ARG A 223 -26.63 -12.27 19.10
N GLY A 224 -26.22 -12.42 20.36
CA GLY A 224 -24.91 -12.92 20.81
C GLY A 224 -24.76 -14.45 20.84
N SER A 225 -25.71 -15.23 20.30
CA SER A 225 -25.65 -16.70 20.41
C SER A 225 -24.88 -17.33 19.24
N PRO A 226 -23.63 -17.80 19.43
CA PRO A 226 -22.83 -18.38 18.34
C PRO A 226 -23.47 -19.66 17.79
N SER A 227 -23.97 -20.54 18.66
CA SER A 227 -24.60 -21.80 18.24
C SER A 227 -25.88 -21.60 17.43
N ALA A 228 -26.62 -20.50 17.67
CA ALA A 228 -27.78 -20.16 16.87
C ALA A 228 -27.37 -19.66 15.49
N TRP A 229 -26.38 -18.77 15.42
CA TRP A 229 -25.81 -18.30 14.17
C TRP A 229 -25.26 -19.44 13.30
N GLU A 230 -24.48 -20.35 13.86
CA GLU A 230 -23.92 -21.49 13.12
C GLU A 230 -25.02 -22.38 12.53
N ARG A 231 -26.05 -22.70 13.31
CA ARG A 231 -27.20 -23.48 12.83
C ARG A 231 -27.85 -22.83 11.61
N TRP A 232 -28.07 -21.53 11.66
CA TRP A 232 -28.67 -20.78 10.55
C TRP A 232 -27.73 -20.62 9.36
N VAL A 233 -26.43 -20.42 9.58
CA VAL A 233 -25.41 -20.43 8.51
C VAL A 233 -25.45 -21.75 7.75
N PHE A 234 -25.41 -22.88 8.46
CA PHE A 234 -25.50 -24.20 7.81
C PHE A 234 -26.86 -24.41 7.15
N HIS A 235 -27.97 -23.95 7.75
CA HIS A 235 -29.29 -24.08 7.15
C HIS A 235 -29.42 -23.29 5.83
N PHE A 236 -28.96 -22.03 5.81
CA PHE A 236 -28.90 -21.22 4.58
C PHE A 236 -27.93 -21.80 3.54
N ALA A 237 -26.86 -22.48 3.96
CA ALA A 237 -25.95 -23.21 3.09
C ALA A 237 -26.67 -24.35 2.36
N HIS A 238 -27.45 -25.18 3.08
CA HIS A 238 -28.24 -26.27 2.48
C HIS A 238 -29.26 -25.76 1.46
N LEU A 239 -29.81 -24.56 1.68
CA LEU A 239 -30.76 -23.91 0.78
C LEU A 239 -30.10 -23.19 -0.41
N ARG A 240 -28.76 -23.13 -0.47
CA ARG A 240 -27.96 -22.36 -1.45
C ARG A 240 -28.29 -20.85 -1.47
N GLN A 241 -28.78 -20.31 -0.35
CA GLN A 241 -29.12 -18.88 -0.18
C GLN A 241 -28.19 -18.17 0.80
N LEU A 242 -27.08 -18.80 1.16
CA LEU A 242 -26.07 -18.23 2.05
C LEU A 242 -25.50 -16.86 1.62
N PRO A 243 -25.35 -16.53 0.31
CA PRO A 243 -24.88 -15.21 -0.12
C PRO A 243 -25.69 -14.03 0.43
N VAL A 244 -26.98 -14.24 0.69
CA VAL A 244 -27.87 -13.19 1.24
C VAL A 244 -27.61 -12.94 2.73
N LEU A 245 -27.09 -13.94 3.45
CA LEU A 245 -26.79 -13.87 4.87
C LEU A 245 -25.40 -13.28 5.15
N VAL A 246 -24.41 -13.48 4.26
CA VAL A 246 -23.01 -13.08 4.47
C VAL A 246 -22.82 -11.64 4.96
N PRO A 247 -23.49 -10.60 4.40
CA PRO A 247 -23.32 -9.22 4.86
C PRO A 247 -23.71 -8.97 6.31
N TYR A 248 -24.51 -9.87 6.90
CA TYR A 248 -25.04 -9.75 8.25
C TYR A 248 -24.32 -10.65 9.27
N ILE A 249 -23.39 -11.50 8.82
CA ILE A 249 -22.66 -12.42 9.71
C ILE A 249 -21.74 -11.61 10.64
N PRO A 250 -21.80 -11.82 11.96
CA PRO A 250 -20.97 -11.12 12.92
C PRO A 250 -19.50 -11.57 12.85
N THR A 251 -18.57 -10.62 13.05
CA THR A 251 -17.11 -10.88 13.07
C THR A 251 -16.50 -10.91 14.47
N GLU A 252 -17.13 -10.27 15.47
CA GLU A 252 -16.59 -10.18 16.85
C GLU A 252 -17.59 -10.65 17.91
N ASN A 253 -18.78 -10.03 17.96
CA ASN A 253 -19.79 -10.32 18.98
C ASN A 253 -21.08 -10.84 18.32
N PRO A 254 -21.28 -12.16 18.18
CA PRO A 254 -20.39 -13.28 18.53
C PRO A 254 -19.41 -13.67 17.40
N GLN A 255 -18.23 -14.17 17.76
CA GLN A 255 -17.32 -14.85 16.83
C GLN A 255 -17.78 -16.30 16.64
N LEU A 256 -17.94 -16.71 15.39
CA LEU A 256 -18.35 -18.06 15.01
C LEU A 256 -17.13 -18.98 14.86
N SER A 257 -17.35 -20.29 14.71
CA SER A 257 -16.27 -21.20 14.32
C SER A 257 -15.75 -20.89 12.90
N ASP A 258 -14.47 -21.19 12.69
CA ASP A 258 -13.78 -21.04 11.40
C ASP A 258 -14.57 -21.68 10.25
N THR A 259 -15.15 -22.85 10.52
CA THR A 259 -15.97 -23.60 9.53
C THR A 259 -17.19 -22.82 9.04
N ALA A 260 -17.82 -21.99 9.88
CA ALA A 260 -18.98 -21.21 9.48
C ALA A 260 -18.59 -20.10 8.49
N TYR A 261 -17.46 -19.44 8.74
CA TYR A 261 -16.91 -18.43 7.84
C TYR A 261 -16.39 -19.05 6.53
N GLU A 262 -15.72 -20.21 6.60
CA GLU A 262 -15.23 -20.96 5.44
C GLU A 262 -16.39 -21.38 4.51
N VAL A 263 -17.46 -21.95 5.07
CA VAL A 263 -18.65 -22.33 4.29
C VAL A 263 -19.33 -21.11 3.67
N ALA A 264 -19.37 -19.98 4.39
CA ALA A 264 -19.88 -18.73 3.85
C ALA A 264 -19.08 -18.25 2.63
N LEU A 265 -17.74 -18.23 2.73
CA LEU A 265 -16.88 -17.83 1.63
C LEU A 265 -16.96 -18.80 0.45
N VAL A 266 -16.94 -20.13 0.69
CA VAL A 266 -17.07 -21.16 -0.35
C VAL A 266 -18.41 -21.06 -1.08
N ALA A 267 -19.50 -20.72 -0.40
CA ALA A 267 -20.80 -20.55 -1.07
C ALA A 267 -20.81 -19.39 -2.08
N LEU A 268 -19.99 -18.35 -1.87
CA LEU A 268 -19.87 -17.22 -2.78
C LEU A 268 -19.05 -17.53 -4.04
N THR A 269 -18.24 -18.59 -4.04
CA THR A 269 -17.37 -18.96 -5.19
C THR A 269 -18.11 -19.69 -6.30
N THR A 270 -19.34 -20.12 -6.06
CA THR A 270 -20.08 -20.99 -7.00
C THR A 270 -20.78 -20.19 -8.11
N ASN A 271 -21.21 -18.96 -7.84
CA ASN A 271 -21.96 -18.13 -8.79
C ASN A 271 -21.22 -16.83 -9.13
N PRO A 272 -21.03 -16.51 -10.42
CA PRO A 272 -20.34 -15.29 -10.85
C PRO A 272 -20.91 -13.98 -10.31
N SER A 273 -22.22 -13.92 -10.06
CA SER A 273 -22.89 -12.73 -9.51
C SER A 273 -22.41 -12.35 -8.11
N PHE A 274 -21.84 -13.29 -7.35
CA PHE A 274 -21.42 -13.06 -5.97
C PHE A 274 -19.90 -12.87 -5.82
N HIS A 275 -19.14 -12.86 -6.91
CA HIS A 275 -17.68 -12.71 -6.83
C HIS A 275 -17.24 -11.33 -6.31
N GLU A 276 -18.01 -10.28 -6.60
CA GLU A 276 -17.78 -8.95 -6.02
C GLU A 276 -18.07 -8.93 -4.51
N LEU A 277 -19.14 -9.63 -4.09
CA LEU A 277 -19.45 -9.79 -2.68
C LEU A 277 -18.36 -10.60 -1.95
N LEU A 278 -17.80 -11.64 -2.60
CA LEU A 278 -16.66 -12.39 -2.06
C LEU A 278 -15.45 -11.48 -1.86
N LEU A 279 -15.07 -10.70 -2.87
CA LEU A 279 -13.92 -9.80 -2.79
C LEU A 279 -14.07 -8.77 -1.66
N THR A 280 -15.24 -8.13 -1.56
CA THR A 280 -15.52 -7.17 -0.49
C THR A 280 -15.53 -7.84 0.89
N THR A 281 -16.07 -9.06 1.00
CA THR A 281 -16.08 -9.81 2.25
C THR A 281 -14.67 -10.20 2.68
N VAL A 282 -13.82 -10.72 1.78
CA VAL A 282 -12.43 -11.09 2.07
C VAL A 282 -11.59 -9.90 2.50
N LYS A 283 -11.81 -8.70 1.92
CA LYS A 283 -11.12 -7.47 2.32
C LYS A 283 -11.58 -6.94 3.68
N ASN A 284 -12.85 -7.14 4.05
CA ASN A 284 -13.43 -6.61 5.28
C ASN A 284 -13.28 -7.55 6.48
N TRP A 285 -13.32 -8.86 6.27
CA TRP A 285 -13.22 -9.83 7.36
C TRP A 285 -11.78 -9.98 7.84
N PRO A 286 -11.53 -9.92 9.17
CA PRO A 286 -10.22 -10.19 9.71
C PRO A 286 -9.71 -11.59 9.30
N PRO A 287 -8.46 -11.72 8.80
CA PRO A 287 -7.89 -13.01 8.38
C PRO A 287 -7.78 -14.05 9.49
N ALA A 288 -7.88 -13.64 10.75
CA ALA A 288 -7.86 -14.54 11.91
C ALA A 288 -9.18 -15.31 12.13
N LEU A 289 -10.25 -14.97 11.39
CA LEU A 289 -11.58 -15.60 11.56
C LEU A 289 -11.75 -16.91 10.79
N TYR A 290 -10.92 -17.17 9.78
CA TYR A 290 -11.08 -18.34 8.91
C TYR A 290 -9.74 -18.83 8.38
N SER A 291 -9.66 -20.11 8.04
CA SER A 291 -8.51 -20.62 7.29
C SER A 291 -8.73 -20.38 5.78
N ALA A 292 -7.75 -19.81 5.10
CA ALA A 292 -7.87 -19.52 3.66
C ALA A 292 -7.77 -20.78 2.79
N SER A 293 -7.20 -21.88 3.30
CA SER A 293 -6.93 -23.09 2.52
C SER A 293 -8.18 -23.75 1.91
N PRO A 294 -9.29 -23.97 2.65
CA PRO A 294 -10.50 -24.58 2.10
C PRO A 294 -11.14 -23.71 1.00
N VAL A 295 -11.11 -22.39 1.17
CA VAL A 295 -11.64 -21.44 0.18
C VAL A 295 -10.78 -21.45 -1.08
N ILE A 296 -9.46 -21.45 -0.95
CA ILE A 296 -8.52 -21.57 -2.07
C ILE A 296 -8.78 -22.88 -2.84
N SER A 297 -8.87 -24.02 -2.15
CA SER A 297 -9.12 -25.32 -2.79
C SER A 297 -10.48 -25.40 -3.51
N ALA A 298 -11.46 -24.57 -3.13
CA ALA A 298 -12.73 -24.46 -3.84
C ALA A 298 -12.65 -23.59 -5.12
N ILE A 299 -11.73 -22.62 -5.15
CA ILE A 299 -11.56 -21.69 -6.29
C ILE A 299 -10.54 -22.22 -7.30
N GLU A 300 -9.45 -22.86 -6.87
CA GLU A 300 -8.37 -23.37 -7.74
C GLU A 300 -8.86 -24.19 -8.95
N PRO A 301 -9.84 -25.11 -8.82
CA PRO A 301 -10.38 -25.85 -9.97
C PRO A 301 -11.06 -24.98 -11.03
N GLN A 302 -11.54 -23.79 -10.64
CA GLN A 302 -12.26 -22.88 -11.52
C GLN A 302 -11.32 -21.98 -12.33
N LEU A 303 -10.02 -21.95 -12.02
CA LEU A 303 -9.04 -21.02 -12.62
C LEU A 303 -8.95 -21.13 -14.16
N ASN A 304 -9.16 -22.32 -14.71
CA ASN A 304 -9.13 -22.60 -16.15
C ASN A 304 -10.53 -22.66 -16.80
N SER A 305 -11.58 -22.36 -16.04
CA SER A 305 -12.96 -22.45 -16.50
C SER A 305 -13.50 -21.07 -16.90
N SER A 306 -14.53 -21.05 -17.74
CA SER A 306 -15.20 -19.81 -18.15
C SER A 306 -15.94 -19.09 -17.01
N SER A 307 -16.06 -19.69 -15.82
CA SER A 307 -16.62 -19.02 -14.63
C SER A 307 -15.62 -18.11 -13.92
N MET A 308 -14.33 -18.13 -14.31
CA MET A 308 -13.31 -17.30 -13.69
C MET A 308 -13.42 -15.83 -14.15
N THR A 309 -13.99 -15.00 -13.29
CA THR A 309 -14.03 -13.53 -13.49
C THR A 309 -12.80 -12.86 -12.90
N ASP A 310 -12.45 -11.68 -13.38
CA ASP A 310 -11.34 -10.88 -12.83
C ASP A 310 -11.48 -10.58 -11.33
N THR A 311 -12.71 -10.35 -10.85
CA THR A 311 -13.02 -10.17 -9.42
C THR A 311 -12.75 -11.41 -8.57
N LEU A 312 -12.92 -12.61 -9.14
CA LEU A 312 -12.62 -13.87 -8.46
C LEU A 312 -11.10 -14.12 -8.44
N LYS A 313 -10.38 -13.73 -9.49
CA LYS A 313 -8.91 -13.77 -9.51
C LYS A 313 -8.34 -12.83 -8.45
N GLU A 314 -8.92 -11.63 -8.31
CA GLU A 314 -8.52 -10.68 -7.28
C GLU A 314 -8.80 -11.24 -5.88
N ALA A 315 -9.99 -11.80 -5.64
CA ALA A 315 -10.31 -12.43 -4.36
C ALA A 315 -9.38 -13.61 -4.02
N LEU A 316 -9.02 -14.43 -5.03
CA LEU A 316 -8.05 -15.51 -4.87
C LEU A 316 -6.65 -14.99 -4.56
N ALA A 317 -6.22 -13.90 -5.20
CA ALA A 317 -4.94 -13.27 -4.91
C ALA A 317 -4.88 -12.77 -3.45
N GLU A 318 -5.92 -12.09 -2.95
CA GLU A 318 -6.03 -11.69 -1.54
C GLU A 318 -5.98 -12.90 -0.59
N LEU A 319 -6.68 -13.99 -0.92
CA LEU A 319 -6.63 -15.23 -0.14
C LEU A 319 -5.23 -15.86 -0.12
N TYR A 320 -4.48 -15.80 -1.23
CA TYR A 320 -3.09 -16.25 -1.25
C TYR A 320 -2.17 -15.36 -0.40
N VAL A 321 -2.40 -14.04 -0.36
CA VAL A 321 -1.67 -13.14 0.55
C VAL A 321 -1.93 -13.52 2.01
N ILE A 322 -3.18 -13.77 2.37
CA ILE A 322 -3.56 -14.23 3.72
C ILE A 322 -2.87 -15.57 4.07
N ASN A 323 -2.82 -16.50 3.11
CA ASN A 323 -2.19 -17.81 3.29
C ASN A 323 -0.65 -17.77 3.13
N SER A 324 -0.04 -16.59 3.07
CA SER A 324 1.42 -16.39 2.87
C SER A 324 1.99 -17.03 1.58
N GLN A 325 1.16 -17.27 0.57
CA GLN A 325 1.57 -17.79 -0.74
C GLN A 325 1.77 -16.65 -1.75
N TYR A 326 2.77 -15.81 -1.50
CA TYR A 326 2.94 -14.55 -2.22
C TYR A 326 3.28 -14.72 -3.72
N GLU A 327 3.97 -15.79 -4.11
CA GLU A 327 4.33 -16.07 -5.52
C GLU A 327 3.09 -16.29 -6.40
N LYS A 328 2.11 -17.05 -5.89
CA LYS A 328 0.85 -17.29 -6.59
C LYS A 328 -0.01 -16.04 -6.62
N ALA A 329 -0.04 -15.27 -5.53
CA ALA A 329 -0.71 -13.97 -5.49
C ALA A 329 -0.14 -13.03 -6.56
N LEU A 330 1.19 -12.94 -6.66
CA LEU A 330 1.88 -12.13 -7.67
C LEU A 330 1.48 -12.55 -9.09
N SER A 331 1.41 -13.85 -9.36
CA SER A 331 1.02 -14.34 -10.69
C SER A 331 -0.37 -13.86 -11.12
N LEU A 332 -1.33 -13.85 -10.19
CA LEU A 332 -2.69 -13.39 -10.43
C LEU A 332 -2.75 -11.86 -10.55
N TYR A 333 -2.06 -11.12 -9.69
CA TYR A 333 -2.03 -9.66 -9.80
C TYR A 333 -1.35 -9.18 -11.09
N ALA A 334 -0.31 -9.88 -11.55
CA ALA A 334 0.35 -9.60 -12.83
C ALA A 334 -0.55 -9.90 -14.02
N GLU A 335 -1.36 -10.96 -13.98
CA GLU A 335 -2.38 -11.23 -15.01
C GLU A 335 -3.50 -10.18 -15.04
N LEU A 336 -3.89 -9.69 -13.86
CA LEU A 336 -4.91 -8.65 -13.71
C LEU A 336 -4.40 -7.24 -14.05
N LEU A 337 -3.09 -7.09 -14.31
CA LEU A 337 -2.45 -5.81 -14.63
C LEU A 337 -2.77 -4.72 -13.58
N LYS A 338 -2.67 -5.08 -12.30
CA LYS A 338 -2.87 -4.14 -11.19
C LYS A 338 -1.60 -3.33 -10.93
N PRO A 339 -1.64 -1.98 -10.89
CA PRO A 339 -0.45 -1.15 -10.69
C PRO A 339 0.23 -1.36 -9.34
N GLU A 340 -0.50 -1.82 -8.32
CA GLU A 340 0.00 -2.09 -6.97
C GLU A 340 0.98 -3.28 -6.91
N VAL A 341 1.13 -4.04 -8.00
CA VAL A 341 2.04 -5.18 -8.10
C VAL A 341 3.49 -4.81 -7.79
N PHE A 342 3.95 -3.62 -8.21
CA PHE A 342 5.34 -3.21 -7.97
C PHE A 342 5.62 -3.01 -6.47
N GLU A 343 4.72 -2.34 -5.76
CA GLU A 343 4.83 -2.17 -4.30
C GLU A 343 4.75 -3.53 -3.58
N PHE A 344 3.95 -4.46 -4.11
CA PHE A 344 3.85 -5.82 -3.58
C PHE A 344 5.15 -6.63 -3.76
N ILE A 345 5.80 -6.53 -4.93
CA ILE A 345 7.09 -7.19 -5.20
C ILE A 345 8.15 -6.68 -4.23
N GLU A 346 8.25 -5.36 -4.05
CA GLU A 346 9.22 -4.75 -3.13
C GLU A 346 8.96 -5.12 -1.67
N LYS A 347 7.69 -5.11 -1.23
CA LYS A 347 7.31 -5.42 0.15
C LYS A 347 7.65 -6.86 0.57
N TYR A 348 7.48 -7.82 -0.34
CA TYR A 348 7.69 -9.25 -0.05
C TYR A 348 8.96 -9.81 -0.70
N ASN A 349 9.79 -8.97 -1.33
CA ASN A 349 11.07 -9.32 -1.95
C ASN A 349 10.95 -10.46 -3.01
N LEU A 350 9.91 -10.41 -3.86
CA LEU A 350 9.55 -11.49 -4.80
C LEU A 350 10.25 -11.37 -6.17
N HIS A 351 11.48 -10.91 -6.19
CA HIS A 351 12.20 -10.62 -7.44
C HIS A 351 12.46 -11.88 -8.27
N ASP A 352 12.66 -13.05 -7.65
CA ASP A 352 12.82 -14.33 -8.36
C ASP A 352 11.55 -14.72 -9.12
N SER A 353 10.38 -14.51 -8.51
CA SER A 353 9.08 -14.86 -9.08
C SER A 353 8.65 -13.94 -10.24
N VAL A 354 9.32 -12.79 -10.41
CA VAL A 354 9.11 -11.89 -11.55
C VAL A 354 9.63 -12.49 -12.86
N ARG A 355 10.58 -13.44 -12.78
CA ARG A 355 11.24 -14.04 -13.94
C ARG A 355 10.25 -14.50 -15.00
N ASP A 356 9.18 -15.21 -14.65
CA ASP A 356 8.24 -15.77 -15.64
C ASP A 356 7.13 -14.79 -16.08
N LYS A 357 7.15 -13.55 -15.58
CA LYS A 357 6.06 -12.57 -15.72
C LYS A 357 6.50 -11.22 -16.27
N VAL A 358 7.73 -11.12 -16.78
CA VAL A 358 8.32 -9.90 -17.36
C VAL A 358 7.38 -9.22 -18.35
N VAL A 359 6.80 -9.99 -19.26
CA VAL A 359 5.92 -9.46 -20.32
C VAL A 359 4.70 -8.75 -19.74
N ASN A 360 4.05 -9.35 -18.73
CA ASN A 360 2.86 -8.77 -18.11
C ASN A 360 3.20 -7.47 -17.37
N LEU A 361 4.35 -7.42 -16.69
CA LEU A 361 4.82 -6.20 -16.01
C LEU A 361 5.22 -5.10 -17.00
N MET A 362 5.85 -5.45 -18.13
CA MET A 362 6.19 -4.50 -19.18
C MET A 362 4.96 -3.86 -19.83
N ILE A 363 3.87 -4.61 -19.97
CA ILE A 363 2.57 -4.10 -20.42
C ILE A 363 1.97 -3.13 -19.40
N LEU A 364 2.12 -3.42 -18.10
CA LEU A 364 1.59 -2.62 -17.02
C LEU A 364 2.32 -1.27 -16.89
N ASP A 365 3.64 -1.30 -16.70
CA ASP A 365 4.50 -0.12 -16.65
C ASP A 365 5.92 -0.50 -17.12
N SER A 366 6.23 -0.15 -18.36
CA SER A 366 7.53 -0.45 -18.97
C SER A 366 8.69 0.26 -18.28
N LYS A 367 8.51 1.47 -17.73
CA LYS A 367 9.59 2.23 -17.10
C LYS A 367 9.96 1.65 -15.74
N ARG A 368 8.96 1.39 -14.90
CA ARG A 368 9.18 0.77 -13.58
C ARG A 368 9.70 -0.65 -13.71
N THR A 369 9.16 -1.42 -14.65
CA THR A 369 9.63 -2.79 -14.90
C THR A 369 11.08 -2.81 -15.35
N VAL A 370 11.47 -1.96 -16.31
CA VAL A 370 12.88 -1.87 -16.75
C VAL A 370 13.80 -1.50 -15.58
N HIS A 371 13.40 -0.55 -14.72
CA HIS A 371 14.18 -0.19 -13.56
C HIS A 371 14.36 -1.37 -12.58
N LEU A 372 13.28 -2.09 -12.29
CA LEU A 372 13.29 -3.29 -11.43
C LEU A 372 14.21 -4.39 -12.00
N LEU A 373 14.13 -4.65 -13.30
CA LEU A 373 14.94 -5.66 -13.97
C LEU A 373 16.43 -5.31 -13.93
N ILE A 374 16.77 -4.03 -14.08
CA ILE A 374 18.18 -3.61 -14.06
C ILE A 374 18.75 -3.63 -12.64
N GLN A 375 17.97 -3.22 -11.63
CA GLN A 375 18.40 -3.30 -10.22
C GLN A 375 18.69 -4.75 -9.80
N HIS A 376 17.91 -5.72 -10.29
CA HIS A 376 18.00 -7.14 -9.92
C HIS A 376 18.59 -8.02 -11.04
N ARG A 377 19.61 -7.51 -11.74
CA ARG A 377 20.28 -8.21 -12.85
C ARG A 377 20.87 -9.57 -12.47
N ASP A 378 21.31 -9.74 -11.22
CA ASP A 378 21.88 -11.00 -10.74
C ASP A 378 20.82 -12.11 -10.62
N ILE A 379 19.56 -11.73 -10.42
CA ILE A 379 18.43 -12.64 -10.25
C ILE A 379 17.79 -12.97 -11.60
N ILE A 380 17.68 -11.98 -12.49
CA ILE A 380 17.05 -12.11 -13.80
C ILE A 380 18.09 -11.78 -14.88
N PRO A 381 18.70 -12.81 -15.51
CA PRO A 381 19.69 -12.63 -16.55
C PRO A 381 19.13 -11.91 -17.78
N THR A 382 19.99 -11.13 -18.44
CA THR A 382 19.61 -10.35 -19.63
C THR A 382 19.09 -11.22 -20.77
N TYR A 383 19.61 -12.44 -20.94
CA TYR A 383 19.13 -13.36 -21.98
C TYR A 383 17.69 -13.85 -21.73
N GLU A 384 17.29 -14.08 -20.48
CA GLU A 384 15.94 -14.56 -20.14
C GLU A 384 14.90 -13.47 -20.41
N VAL A 385 15.21 -12.23 -20.05
CA VAL A 385 14.35 -11.07 -20.32
C VAL A 385 14.12 -10.91 -21.83
N VAL A 386 15.20 -10.94 -22.61
CA VAL A 386 15.13 -10.78 -24.07
C VAL A 386 14.37 -11.94 -24.71
N ASP A 387 14.64 -13.19 -24.30
CA ASP A 387 13.98 -14.37 -24.83
C ASP A 387 12.45 -14.34 -24.60
N GLN A 388 12.00 -13.94 -23.41
CA GLN A 388 10.58 -13.81 -23.09
C GLN A 388 9.88 -12.71 -23.90
N LEU A 389 10.55 -11.56 -24.08
CA LEU A 389 10.02 -10.47 -24.90
C LEU A 389 9.94 -10.85 -26.39
N LEU A 390 10.86 -11.69 -26.88
CA LEU A 390 10.86 -12.20 -28.25
C LEU A 390 9.75 -13.23 -28.50
N HIS A 391 9.54 -14.17 -27.56
CA HIS A 391 8.55 -15.25 -27.68
C HIS A 391 7.11 -14.85 -27.33
N THR A 392 6.88 -13.59 -26.95
CA THR A 392 5.52 -13.10 -26.67
C THR A 392 4.68 -13.16 -27.94
N ASP A 393 3.51 -13.82 -27.94
CA ASP A 393 2.66 -13.97 -29.14
C ASP A 393 1.84 -12.69 -29.46
N ARG A 394 1.63 -11.82 -28.46
CA ARG A 394 0.80 -10.61 -28.60
C ARG A 394 1.50 -9.54 -29.44
N ASN A 395 0.82 -9.06 -30.49
CA ASN A 395 1.29 -8.05 -31.45
C ASN A 395 1.63 -6.65 -30.89
N CYS A 396 1.53 -6.43 -29.57
CA CYS A 396 1.85 -5.15 -28.95
C CYS A 396 3.36 -5.04 -28.69
N ASP A 397 3.99 -4.03 -29.31
CA ASP A 397 5.19 -3.33 -28.83
C ASP A 397 6.41 -4.17 -28.42
N LYS A 398 6.54 -5.44 -28.84
CA LYS A 398 7.69 -6.32 -28.49
C LYS A 398 9.03 -5.66 -28.78
N ARG A 399 9.16 -5.09 -29.98
CA ARG A 399 10.36 -4.38 -30.43
C ARG A 399 10.59 -3.10 -29.62
N TYR A 400 9.54 -2.39 -29.23
CA TYR A 400 9.63 -1.18 -28.42
C TYR A 400 10.03 -1.47 -26.97
N PHE A 401 9.44 -2.50 -26.34
CA PHE A 401 9.83 -2.95 -25.00
C PHE A 401 11.27 -3.44 -24.96
N LEU A 402 11.69 -4.17 -26.00
CA LEU A 402 13.06 -4.61 -26.14
C LEU A 402 14.02 -3.43 -26.30
N HIS A 403 13.63 -2.41 -27.08
CA HIS A 403 14.40 -1.17 -27.22
C HIS A 403 14.55 -0.45 -25.87
N LEU A 404 13.46 -0.25 -25.11
CA LEU A 404 13.49 0.41 -23.80
C LEU A 404 14.39 -0.32 -22.81
N TYR A 405 14.27 -1.65 -22.73
CA TYR A 405 15.08 -2.45 -21.81
C TYR A 405 16.56 -2.41 -22.18
N LEU A 406 16.88 -2.66 -23.45
CA LEU A 406 18.27 -2.67 -23.92
C LEU A 406 18.91 -1.29 -23.87
N HIS A 407 18.16 -0.21 -24.11
CA HIS A 407 18.64 1.16 -23.99
C HIS A 407 19.03 1.47 -22.53
N ALA A 408 18.12 1.24 -21.59
CA ALA A 408 18.38 1.47 -20.17
C ALA A 408 19.51 0.56 -19.64
N LEU A 409 19.63 -0.67 -20.15
CA LEU A 409 20.75 -1.56 -19.84
C LEU A 409 22.09 -0.96 -20.31
N PHE A 410 22.12 -0.40 -21.52
CA PHE A 410 23.32 0.22 -22.09
C PHE A 410 23.75 1.49 -21.34
N GLU A 411 22.82 2.29 -20.83
CA GLU A 411 23.14 3.48 -20.03
C GLU A 411 23.84 3.13 -18.70
N ILE A 412 23.54 1.96 -18.14
CA ILE A 412 24.09 1.51 -16.85
C ILE A 412 25.37 0.70 -17.04
N ASP A 413 25.38 -0.23 -18.01
CA ASP A 413 26.55 -1.05 -18.33
C ASP A 413 26.65 -1.29 -19.85
N ILE A 414 27.67 -0.67 -20.46
CA ILE A 414 28.00 -0.73 -21.89
C ILE A 414 28.23 -2.18 -22.37
N HIS A 415 28.64 -3.10 -21.49
CA HIS A 415 28.97 -4.48 -21.84
C HIS A 415 27.89 -5.49 -21.45
N ALA A 416 26.87 -5.09 -20.70
CA ALA A 416 25.83 -6.01 -20.23
C ALA A 416 25.00 -6.63 -21.35
N GLY A 417 24.78 -5.87 -22.43
CA GLY A 417 24.00 -6.26 -23.60
C GLY A 417 24.84 -6.71 -24.80
N LYS A 418 26.12 -7.07 -24.62
CA LYS A 418 27.07 -7.29 -25.74
C LYS A 418 26.53 -8.18 -26.86
N GLU A 419 25.79 -9.24 -26.50
CA GLU A 419 25.27 -10.25 -27.42
C GLU A 419 24.06 -9.75 -28.22
N PHE A 420 23.40 -8.71 -27.71
CA PHE A 420 22.20 -8.10 -28.29
C PHE A 420 22.49 -6.78 -29.00
N HIS A 421 23.74 -6.31 -29.06
CA HIS A 421 24.10 -5.06 -29.73
C HIS A 421 23.72 -5.06 -31.22
N ASP A 422 23.86 -6.19 -31.92
CA ASP A 422 23.39 -6.35 -33.31
C ASP A 422 21.89 -6.06 -33.46
N MET A 423 21.10 -6.57 -32.51
CA MET A 423 19.65 -6.36 -32.49
C MET A 423 19.32 -4.93 -32.08
N GLN A 424 20.08 -4.38 -31.13
CA GLN A 424 19.90 -3.02 -30.66
C GLN A 424 20.17 -1.96 -31.73
N VAL A 425 21.11 -2.21 -32.65
CA VAL A 425 21.30 -1.37 -33.85
C VAL A 425 20.03 -1.31 -34.70
N GLU A 426 19.38 -2.45 -34.94
CA GLU A 426 18.10 -2.51 -35.67
C GLU A 426 17.01 -1.71 -34.93
N LEU A 427 16.94 -1.86 -33.61
CA LEU A 427 15.95 -1.18 -32.77
C LEU A 427 16.16 0.32 -32.68
N TYR A 428 17.41 0.80 -32.55
CA TYR A 428 17.70 2.24 -32.60
C TYR A 428 17.34 2.84 -33.96
N ALA A 429 17.59 2.11 -35.06
CA ALA A 429 17.19 2.56 -36.39
C ALA A 429 15.65 2.64 -36.55
N ASP A 430 14.89 1.83 -35.81
CA ASP A 430 13.41 1.85 -35.79
C ASP A 430 12.84 2.97 -34.91
N TYR A 431 13.31 3.11 -33.66
CA TYR A 431 12.64 3.93 -32.64
C TYR A 431 13.37 5.23 -32.30
N GLU A 432 14.70 5.22 -32.29
CA GLU A 432 15.49 6.38 -31.84
C GLU A 432 16.81 6.58 -32.63
N PRO A 433 16.73 7.07 -33.89
CA PRO A 433 17.91 7.24 -34.74
C PRO A 433 18.95 8.21 -34.18
N ARG A 434 18.56 9.13 -33.30
CA ARG A 434 19.46 10.14 -32.71
C ARG A 434 20.51 9.53 -31.79
N MET A 435 20.18 8.44 -31.11
CA MET A 435 21.08 7.75 -30.17
C MET A 435 21.98 6.73 -30.86
N LEU A 436 21.78 6.51 -32.16
CA LEU A 436 22.52 5.53 -32.95
C LEU A 436 24.01 5.89 -33.08
N LEU A 437 24.35 7.14 -33.42
CA LEU A 437 25.76 7.57 -33.51
C LEU A 437 26.51 7.48 -32.18
N PRO A 438 25.98 8.00 -31.04
CA PRO A 438 26.59 7.78 -29.72
C PRO A 438 26.80 6.29 -29.39
N PHE A 439 25.81 5.46 -29.70
CA PHE A 439 25.89 4.02 -29.48
C PHE A 439 26.99 3.36 -30.33
N LEU A 440 27.05 3.65 -31.62
CA LEU A 440 28.06 3.11 -32.54
C LEU A 440 29.50 3.54 -32.17
N ARG A 441 29.67 4.75 -31.64
CA ARG A 441 30.97 5.24 -31.17
C ARG A 441 31.47 4.47 -29.95
N THR A 442 30.56 4.16 -29.03
CA THR A 442 30.85 3.57 -27.72
C THR A 442 30.92 2.04 -27.77
N SER A 443 30.03 1.41 -28.54
CA SER A 443 29.95 -0.03 -28.68
C SER A 443 30.98 -0.57 -29.67
N GLN A 444 31.54 -1.74 -29.39
CA GLN A 444 32.47 -2.46 -30.27
C GLN A 444 31.97 -3.85 -30.67
N HIS A 445 30.81 -4.28 -30.16
CA HIS A 445 30.35 -5.67 -30.24
C HIS A 445 29.26 -5.90 -31.31
N TYR A 446 29.15 -5.01 -32.30
CA TYR A 446 28.17 -5.14 -33.38
C TYR A 446 28.84 -5.48 -34.72
N ARG A 447 28.12 -6.23 -35.57
CA ARG A 447 28.56 -6.60 -36.91
C ARG A 447 28.40 -5.44 -37.89
N LEU A 448 29.53 -4.94 -38.39
CA LEU A 448 29.56 -3.81 -39.33
C LEU A 448 28.78 -4.08 -40.62
N ASP A 449 28.90 -5.26 -41.21
CA ASP A 449 28.20 -5.61 -42.47
C ASP A 449 26.67 -5.53 -42.32
N LYS A 450 26.15 -6.12 -41.23
CA LYS A 450 24.71 -6.15 -40.97
C LYS A 450 24.17 -4.75 -40.62
N ALA A 451 24.94 -3.98 -39.86
CA ALA A 451 24.60 -2.58 -39.57
C ALA A 451 24.54 -1.74 -40.85
N TYR A 452 25.51 -1.93 -41.76
CA TYR A 452 25.54 -1.24 -43.05
C TYR A 452 24.31 -1.57 -43.90
N GLU A 453 23.91 -2.83 -44.02
CA GLU A 453 22.70 -3.24 -44.75
C GLU A 453 21.43 -2.58 -44.18
N ILE A 454 21.28 -2.57 -42.84
CA ILE A 454 20.14 -1.94 -42.18
C ILE A 454 20.11 -0.43 -42.47
N PHE A 455 21.25 0.25 -42.35
CA PHE A 455 21.32 1.68 -42.59
C PHE A 455 21.11 2.01 -44.06
N ALA A 456 21.61 1.18 -44.98
CA ALA A 456 21.39 1.32 -46.42
C ALA A 456 19.91 1.21 -46.78
N GLN A 457 19.18 0.24 -46.20
CA GLN A 457 17.75 0.06 -46.41
C GLN A 457 16.91 1.23 -45.87
N ARG A 458 17.35 1.89 -44.80
CA ARG A 458 16.62 2.97 -44.11
C ARG A 458 17.09 4.38 -44.44
N GLU A 459 18.00 4.51 -45.42
CA GLU A 459 18.57 5.79 -45.86
C GLU A 459 19.23 6.62 -44.73
N LEU A 460 19.77 5.97 -43.69
CA LEU A 460 20.51 6.61 -42.59
C LEU A 460 21.95 6.93 -42.99
N VAL A 461 22.14 8.03 -43.75
CA VAL A 461 23.41 8.29 -44.47
C VAL A 461 24.59 8.63 -43.54
N ARG A 462 24.38 9.37 -42.46
CA ARG A 462 25.48 9.72 -41.52
C ARG A 462 26.04 8.51 -40.80
N GLU A 463 25.15 7.59 -40.42
CA GLU A 463 25.48 6.35 -39.74
C GLU A 463 26.11 5.35 -40.71
N GLN A 464 25.67 5.31 -41.98
CA GLN A 464 26.33 4.56 -43.06
C GLN A 464 27.80 4.97 -43.20
N VAL A 465 28.06 6.28 -43.27
CA VAL A 465 29.42 6.83 -43.42
C VAL A 465 30.30 6.44 -42.24
N PHE A 466 29.77 6.54 -41.02
CA PHE A 466 30.50 6.12 -39.82
C PHE A 466 30.88 4.63 -39.84
N VAL A 467 29.95 3.76 -40.23
CA VAL A 467 30.22 2.31 -40.34
C VAL A 467 31.21 2.02 -41.47
N LEU A 468 31.06 2.63 -42.64
CA LEU A 468 31.99 2.45 -43.77
C LEU A 468 33.42 2.90 -43.42
N GLY A 469 33.56 3.99 -42.65
CA GLY A 469 34.85 4.41 -42.10
C GLY A 469 35.48 3.34 -41.22
N ARG A 470 34.71 2.72 -40.31
CA ARG A 470 35.21 1.62 -39.47
C ARG A 470 35.44 0.30 -40.21
N MET A 471 34.76 0.07 -41.33
CA MET A 471 35.00 -1.08 -42.21
C MET A 471 36.29 -0.94 -43.03
N GLY A 472 36.91 0.25 -43.05
CA GLY A 472 38.07 0.56 -43.90
C GLY A 472 37.70 0.90 -45.34
N ASN A 473 36.41 0.98 -45.68
CA ASN A 473 35.91 1.36 -47.00
C ASN A 473 35.78 2.89 -47.10
N ALA A 474 36.85 3.61 -46.77
CA ALA A 474 36.83 5.06 -46.65
C ALA A 474 36.54 5.79 -47.98
N LYS A 475 36.96 5.22 -49.12
CA LYS A 475 36.66 5.77 -50.47
C LYS A 475 35.16 5.72 -50.78
N GLU A 476 34.49 4.63 -50.43
CA GLU A 476 33.03 4.50 -50.59
C GLU A 476 32.28 5.41 -49.59
N ALA A 477 32.77 5.50 -48.34
CA ALA A 477 32.24 6.42 -47.34
C ALA A 477 32.27 7.87 -47.85
N LEU A 478 33.42 8.31 -48.35
CA LEU A 478 33.63 9.63 -48.92
C LEU A 478 32.70 9.90 -50.12
N SER A 479 32.59 8.93 -51.02
CA SER A 479 31.66 9.01 -52.15
C SER A 479 30.20 9.13 -51.71
N THR A 480 29.85 8.51 -50.58
CA THR A 480 28.51 8.57 -50.01
C THR A 480 28.23 9.95 -49.41
N ILE A 481 29.21 10.56 -48.71
CA ILE A 481 29.09 11.93 -48.21
C ILE A 481 28.89 12.92 -49.36
N ILE A 482 29.75 12.85 -50.39
CA ILE A 482 29.76 13.81 -51.50
C ILE A 482 28.53 13.70 -52.40
N ASN A 483 28.05 12.47 -52.63
CA ASN A 483 26.93 12.24 -53.55
C ASN A 483 25.55 12.27 -52.87
N LYS A 484 25.44 11.86 -51.59
CA LYS A 484 24.14 11.78 -50.89
C LYS A 484 23.93 12.87 -49.83
N LEU A 485 24.95 13.25 -49.06
CA LEU A 485 24.82 14.28 -48.02
C LEU A 485 25.03 15.69 -48.57
N GLU A 486 25.82 15.82 -49.64
CA GLU A 486 26.26 17.10 -50.22
C GLU A 486 26.88 18.07 -49.18
N ASN A 487 27.28 17.55 -48.02
CA ASN A 487 27.88 18.30 -46.93
C ASN A 487 29.40 18.14 -46.94
N ILE A 488 30.09 19.23 -47.29
CA ILE A 488 31.56 19.24 -47.47
C ILE A 488 32.28 19.37 -46.13
N GLU A 489 31.64 20.01 -45.15
CA GLU A 489 32.21 20.15 -43.81
C GLU A 489 32.39 18.76 -43.19
N GLU A 490 31.35 17.92 -43.25
CA GLU A 490 31.40 16.52 -42.80
C GLU A 490 32.39 15.68 -43.64
N ALA A 491 32.53 15.95 -44.93
CA ALA A 491 33.51 15.27 -45.78
C ALA A 491 34.95 15.61 -45.38
N VAL A 492 35.23 16.89 -45.11
CA VAL A 492 36.55 17.37 -44.67
C VAL A 492 36.88 16.83 -43.28
N GLU A 493 35.94 16.90 -42.32
CA GLU A 493 36.12 16.31 -40.99
C GLU A 493 36.39 14.79 -41.07
N PHE A 494 35.65 14.06 -41.91
CA PHE A 494 35.88 12.63 -42.10
C PHE A 494 37.28 12.32 -42.64
N VAL A 495 37.75 13.03 -43.67
CA VAL A 495 39.09 12.82 -44.22
C VAL A 495 40.18 13.20 -43.23
N MET A 496 39.98 14.29 -42.46
CA MET A 496 40.87 14.67 -41.37
C MET A 496 41.00 13.57 -40.31
N ASP A 497 39.88 12.96 -39.90
CA ASP A 497 39.84 11.90 -38.88
C ASP A 497 40.49 10.59 -39.36
N GLN A 498 40.50 10.30 -40.66
CA GLN A 498 41.10 9.08 -41.22
C GLN A 498 42.62 9.16 -41.42
N HIS A 499 43.22 10.37 -41.42
CA HIS A 499 44.66 10.59 -41.63
C HIS A 499 45.26 9.90 -42.88
N ASP A 500 44.51 9.82 -43.99
CA ASP A 500 44.93 9.19 -45.24
C ASP A 500 45.04 10.23 -46.38
N ASP A 501 46.25 10.41 -46.92
CA ASP A 501 46.54 11.34 -48.00
C ASP A 501 45.86 10.95 -49.33
N GLU A 502 45.61 9.66 -49.58
CA GLU A 502 44.89 9.20 -50.77
C GLU A 502 43.41 9.63 -50.75
N LEU A 503 42.81 9.75 -49.56
CA LEU A 503 41.44 10.22 -49.41
C LEU A 503 41.31 11.72 -49.71
N TRP A 504 42.36 12.51 -49.46
CA TRP A 504 42.38 13.92 -49.84
C TRP A 504 42.37 14.09 -51.36
N GLU A 505 43.19 13.31 -52.07
CA GLU A 505 43.18 13.32 -53.54
C GLU A 505 41.83 12.89 -54.11
N GLU A 506 41.21 11.88 -53.51
CA GLU A 506 39.89 11.38 -53.90
C GLU A 506 38.78 12.40 -53.60
N LEU A 507 38.84 13.11 -52.46
CA LEU A 507 37.93 14.23 -52.12
C LEU A 507 38.04 15.33 -53.17
N ILE A 508 39.27 15.74 -53.52
CA ILE A 508 39.52 16.77 -54.52
C ILE A 508 38.97 16.32 -55.88
N ARG A 509 39.29 15.10 -56.31
CA ARG A 509 38.82 14.54 -57.59
C ARG A 509 37.30 14.54 -57.71
N GLN A 510 36.59 14.16 -56.65
CA GLN A 510 35.12 14.14 -56.64
C GLN A 510 34.52 15.55 -56.52
N CYS A 511 35.12 16.45 -55.74
CA CYS A 511 34.68 17.84 -55.65
C CYS A 511 34.86 18.61 -56.97
N LEU A 512 35.91 18.32 -57.74
CA LEU A 512 36.14 18.93 -59.07
C LEU A 512 35.03 18.60 -60.09
N GLN A 513 34.26 17.53 -59.87
CA GLN A 513 33.10 17.21 -60.71
C GLN A 513 31.87 18.07 -60.39
N LYS A 514 31.83 18.73 -59.23
CA LYS A 514 30.73 19.58 -58.77
C LYS A 514 31.23 21.02 -58.44
N PRO A 515 31.02 22.03 -59.31
CA PRO A 515 31.61 23.37 -59.15
C PRO A 515 31.19 24.11 -57.88
N GLU A 516 29.99 23.85 -57.36
CA GLU A 516 29.52 24.44 -56.09
C GLU A 516 30.35 23.96 -54.88
N MET A 517 30.84 22.72 -54.94
CA MET A 517 31.60 22.09 -53.86
C MET A 517 33.05 22.56 -53.79
N VAL A 518 33.65 22.88 -54.93
CA VAL A 518 35.05 23.35 -55.00
C VAL A 518 35.26 24.60 -54.14
N GLY A 519 34.33 25.56 -54.19
CA GLY A 519 34.50 26.78 -53.40
C GLY A 519 34.25 26.58 -51.90
N MET A 520 33.39 25.64 -51.50
CA MET A 520 33.25 25.26 -50.08
C MET A 520 34.48 24.49 -49.58
N LEU A 521 35.07 23.61 -50.41
CA LEU A 521 36.32 22.93 -50.09
C LEU A 521 37.44 23.94 -49.82
N LEU A 522 37.56 24.97 -50.66
CA LEU A 522 38.53 26.06 -50.47
C LEU A 522 38.31 26.83 -49.15
N GLU A 523 37.07 26.99 -48.67
CA GLU A 523 36.79 27.66 -47.40
C GLU A 523 37.14 26.83 -46.16
N HIS A 524 37.00 25.50 -46.22
CA HIS A 524 37.14 24.61 -45.05
C HIS A 524 38.48 23.85 -45.01
N THR A 525 39.35 24.00 -46.00
CA THR A 525 40.68 23.36 -46.07
C THR A 525 41.82 24.17 -45.43
N VAL A 526 41.51 25.32 -44.83
CA VAL A 526 42.49 26.20 -44.17
C VAL A 526 43.19 25.46 -43.03
N GLY A 527 44.51 25.26 -43.14
CA GLY A 527 45.37 24.65 -42.11
C GLY A 527 45.81 23.21 -42.38
N ASN A 528 45.10 22.45 -43.22
CA ASN A 528 45.41 21.03 -43.49
C ASN A 528 45.91 20.75 -44.91
N LEU A 529 45.49 21.54 -45.90
CA LEU A 529 45.94 21.43 -47.28
C LEU A 529 46.44 22.77 -47.80
N ASP A 530 47.41 22.74 -48.72
CA ASP A 530 47.88 23.92 -49.42
C ASP A 530 46.79 24.41 -50.41
N PRO A 531 46.23 25.62 -50.23
CA PRO A 531 45.25 26.16 -51.16
C PRO A 531 45.79 26.29 -52.58
N LEU A 532 47.11 26.48 -52.74
CA LEU A 532 47.75 26.54 -54.07
C LEU A 532 47.66 25.21 -54.81
N TYR A 533 47.75 24.10 -54.09
CA TYR A 533 47.59 22.76 -54.68
C TYR A 533 46.19 22.58 -55.25
N ILE A 534 45.15 22.94 -54.48
CA ILE A 534 43.75 22.84 -54.91
C ILE A 534 43.49 23.75 -56.12
N VAL A 535 43.97 25.00 -56.09
CA VAL A 535 43.82 25.95 -57.20
C VAL A 535 44.51 25.46 -58.49
N SER A 536 45.65 24.79 -58.37
CA SER A 536 46.37 24.24 -59.53
C SER A 536 45.66 23.09 -60.24
N LEU A 537 44.72 22.43 -59.55
CA LEU A 537 43.96 21.28 -60.04
C LEU A 537 42.60 21.66 -60.66
N VAL A 538 42.18 22.92 -60.54
CA VAL A 538 40.91 23.40 -61.10
C VAL A 538 41.04 23.55 -62.62
N PRO A 539 40.16 22.93 -63.43
CA PRO A 539 40.16 23.09 -64.88
C PRO A 539 39.86 24.53 -65.32
N ASP A 540 40.57 25.00 -66.34
CA ASP A 540 40.34 26.30 -66.95
C ASP A 540 38.91 26.41 -67.52
N GLY A 541 38.15 27.41 -67.06
CA GLY A 541 36.77 27.66 -67.51
C GLY A 541 35.66 27.15 -66.59
N LEU A 542 35.98 26.58 -65.42
CA LEU A 542 35.00 26.20 -64.40
C LEU A 542 34.45 27.44 -63.68
N GLU A 543 33.14 27.70 -63.76
CA GLU A 543 32.49 28.78 -63.01
C GLU A 543 32.29 28.39 -61.54
N ILE A 544 33.17 28.87 -60.65
CA ILE A 544 33.05 28.66 -59.20
C ILE A 544 32.25 29.82 -58.58
N PRO A 545 31.09 29.55 -57.94
CA PRO A 545 30.31 30.58 -57.27
C PRO A 545 31.10 31.25 -56.14
N ARG A 546 31.05 32.60 -56.08
CA ARG A 546 31.64 33.44 -55.02
C ARG A 546 33.15 33.23 -54.77
N LEU A 547 33.91 32.77 -55.76
CA LEU A 547 35.35 32.51 -55.64
C LEU A 547 36.13 33.72 -55.07
N ARG A 548 35.78 34.96 -55.46
CA ARG A 548 36.43 36.18 -54.96
C ARG A 548 36.32 36.30 -53.44
N ASP A 549 35.12 36.19 -52.89
CA ASP A 549 34.88 36.32 -51.45
C ASP A 549 35.63 35.22 -50.68
N ARG A 550 35.61 33.99 -51.24
CA ARG A 550 36.26 32.80 -50.69
C ARG A 550 37.78 32.94 -50.64
N LEU A 551 38.39 33.43 -51.72
CA LEU A 551 39.84 33.70 -51.75
C LEU A 551 40.24 34.81 -50.78
N VAL A 552 39.44 35.86 -50.63
CA VAL A 552 39.68 36.92 -49.63
C VAL A 552 39.70 36.33 -48.23
N LYS A 553 38.73 35.48 -47.89
CA LYS A 553 38.64 34.79 -46.60
C LYS A 553 39.87 33.91 -46.34
N ILE A 554 40.28 33.08 -47.31
CA ILE A 554 41.47 32.21 -47.17
C ILE A 554 42.73 33.04 -46.92
N VAL A 555 42.93 34.13 -47.67
CA VAL A 555 44.11 35.00 -47.49
C VAL A 555 44.07 35.70 -46.14
N THR A 556 42.90 36.13 -45.65
CA THR A 556 42.78 36.70 -44.31
C THR A 556 43.06 35.67 -43.23
N ASP A 557 42.53 34.45 -43.37
CA ASP A 557 42.68 33.39 -42.38
C ASP A 557 44.16 32.96 -42.27
N TYR A 558 44.84 32.73 -43.40
CA TYR A 558 46.29 32.44 -43.41
C TYR A 558 47.14 33.58 -42.82
N ARG A 559 46.75 34.85 -43.03
CA ARG A 559 47.42 35.99 -42.39
C ARG A 559 47.22 35.98 -40.89
N THR A 560 46.00 35.70 -40.41
CA THR A 560 45.72 35.59 -38.97
C THR A 560 46.44 34.41 -38.34
N GLU A 561 46.49 33.24 -39.00
CA GLU A 561 47.22 32.07 -38.54
C GLU A 561 48.72 32.36 -38.44
N THR A 562 49.31 33.00 -39.46
CA THR A 562 50.72 33.40 -39.44
C THR A 562 51.00 34.39 -38.29
N SER A 563 50.10 35.36 -38.08
CA SER A 563 50.21 36.32 -36.98
C SER A 563 50.10 35.63 -35.61
N LEU A 564 49.19 34.66 -35.46
CA LEU A 564 49.04 33.87 -34.23
C LEU A 564 50.26 33.00 -33.98
N ARG A 565 50.77 32.29 -34.99
CA ARG A 565 52.00 31.48 -34.88
C ARG A 565 53.19 32.35 -34.47
N ASN A 566 53.33 33.55 -35.03
CA ASN A 566 54.38 34.49 -34.64
C ASN A 566 54.20 34.96 -33.18
N GLY A 567 52.99 35.35 -32.78
CA GLY A 567 52.69 35.75 -31.40
C GLY A 567 52.94 34.64 -30.38
N CYS A 568 52.49 33.41 -30.66
CA CYS A 568 52.75 32.24 -29.83
C CYS A 568 54.25 31.94 -29.74
N ASN A 569 55.00 32.07 -30.84
CA ASN A 569 56.45 31.87 -30.84
C ASN A 569 57.16 32.93 -29.97
N ASP A 570 56.73 34.18 -30.01
CA ASP A 570 57.31 35.24 -29.20
C ASP A 570 56.99 35.08 -27.70
N ILE A 571 55.77 34.65 -27.36
CA ILE A 571 55.41 34.27 -25.98
C ILE A 571 56.25 33.08 -25.53
N LEU A 572 56.38 32.03 -26.35
CA LEU A 572 57.14 30.84 -26.00
C LEU A 572 58.62 31.15 -25.78
N LYS A 573 59.21 32.04 -26.60
CA LYS A 573 60.56 32.58 -26.37
C LYS A 573 60.65 33.33 -25.04
N ALA A 574 59.71 34.22 -24.74
CA ALA A 574 59.68 34.97 -23.48
C ALA A 574 59.53 34.05 -22.27
N ASP A 575 58.66 33.04 -22.35
CA ASP A 575 58.48 32.03 -21.31
C ASP A 575 59.73 31.18 -21.10
N CYS A 576 60.42 30.78 -22.18
CA CYS A 576 61.70 30.08 -22.06
C CYS A 576 62.73 30.90 -21.29
N VAL A 577 62.81 32.22 -21.56
CA VAL A 577 63.69 33.13 -20.83
C VAL A 577 63.25 33.26 -19.36
N ASN A 578 61.95 33.44 -19.09
CA ASN A 578 61.42 33.56 -17.74
C ASN A 578 61.64 32.28 -16.91
N LEU A 579 61.42 31.11 -17.52
CA LEU A 579 61.69 29.81 -16.91
C LEU A 579 63.18 29.62 -16.65
N LEU A 580 64.05 30.03 -17.56
CA LEU A 580 65.50 30.00 -17.36
C LEU A 580 65.91 30.89 -16.18
N VAL A 581 65.34 32.09 -16.07
CA VAL A 581 65.60 33.02 -14.95
C VAL A 581 65.10 32.43 -13.63
N LYS A 582 63.88 31.87 -13.59
CA LYS A 582 63.36 31.18 -12.40
C LYS A 582 64.23 30.01 -11.99
N TYR A 583 64.60 29.15 -12.94
CA TYR A 583 65.51 28.03 -12.70
C TYR A 583 66.86 28.50 -12.18
N TYR A 584 67.42 29.58 -12.74
CA TYR A 584 68.65 30.19 -12.25
C TYR A 584 68.52 30.66 -10.79
N HIS A 585 67.40 31.29 -10.42
CA HIS A 585 67.16 31.70 -9.03
C HIS A 585 66.96 30.51 -8.08
N GLU A 586 66.24 29.47 -8.50
CA GLU A 586 66.06 28.24 -7.72
C GLU A 586 67.38 27.48 -7.55
N ALA A 587 68.17 27.34 -8.61
CA ALA A 587 69.49 26.70 -8.54
C ALA A 587 70.48 27.46 -7.63
N ARG A 588 70.28 28.77 -7.44
CA ARG A 588 71.06 29.59 -6.50
C ARG A 588 70.61 29.46 -5.05
N ARG A 589 69.41 28.95 -4.77
CA ARG A 589 68.91 28.74 -3.41
C ARG A 589 69.57 27.51 -2.79
N GLY A 590 69.93 27.63 -1.52
CA GLY A 590 70.34 26.49 -0.71
C GLY A 590 69.12 25.71 -0.25
N VAL A 591 69.17 24.38 -0.35
CA VAL A 591 68.15 23.49 0.21
C VAL A 591 68.54 23.17 1.64
N TYR A 592 67.69 23.56 2.58
CA TYR A 592 67.81 23.25 3.98
C TYR A 592 67.33 21.81 4.25
N MET A 593 68.17 21.00 4.88
CA MET A 593 67.82 19.66 5.35
C MET A 593 67.91 19.64 6.88
N ALA A 594 66.75 19.53 7.53
CA ALA A 594 66.62 19.32 8.98
C ALA A 594 66.47 17.84 9.32
N SER A 595 67.01 17.43 10.48
CA SER A 595 66.83 16.09 11.04
C SER A 595 65.38 15.91 11.52
N MET A 596 64.71 14.83 11.10
CA MET A 596 63.34 14.47 11.50
C MET A 596 63.31 13.91 12.92
N ASN A 597 63.46 14.75 13.94
CA ASN A 597 63.14 14.42 15.32
C ASN A 597 62.57 15.64 16.05
N GLU A 598 61.37 16.07 15.66
CA GLU A 598 60.42 16.81 16.50
C GLU A 598 59.04 16.82 15.80
N GLU A 599 58.28 15.74 15.92
CA GLU A 599 56.84 15.78 15.61
C GLU A 599 56.07 16.25 16.85
N VAL A 600 55.39 17.38 16.70
CA VAL A 600 54.03 17.68 17.21
C VAL A 600 53.83 17.60 18.74
N HIS A 601 53.55 18.75 19.38
CA HIS A 601 52.34 18.95 20.21
C HIS A 601 52.14 20.44 20.60
N GLY A 602 51.02 21.03 20.17
CA GLY A 602 50.39 22.16 20.88
C GLY A 602 49.88 23.34 20.05
N ASN A 603 48.78 23.18 19.31
CA ASN A 603 47.46 23.59 19.80
C ASN A 603 46.40 23.50 18.69
N ARG A 604 45.38 22.69 18.98
CA ARG A 604 44.13 22.61 18.23
C ARG A 604 43.31 23.87 18.49
N VAL A 605 42.95 24.59 17.43
CA VAL A 605 41.65 25.25 17.33
C VAL A 605 41.01 24.73 16.03
N ASP A 606 39.86 24.12 16.22
CA ASP A 606 38.96 23.57 15.22
C ASP A 606 38.23 24.72 14.51
N ASP A 607 38.16 24.70 13.18
CA ASP A 607 36.92 24.84 12.38
C ASP A 607 37.20 25.02 10.87
N GLY A 608 36.44 24.31 10.04
CA GLY A 608 35.97 24.81 8.75
C GLY A 608 36.85 24.77 7.48
N SER A 609 36.58 23.76 6.64
CA SER A 609 36.32 23.93 5.19
C SER A 609 37.46 23.90 4.13
N SER A 610 37.39 22.83 3.34
CA SER A 610 37.47 22.77 1.86
C SER A 610 38.82 22.54 1.14
N ARG A 611 38.91 21.34 0.54
CA ARG A 611 39.35 21.00 -0.83
C ARG A 611 40.56 21.76 -1.39
N ALA A 612 41.69 21.06 -1.52
CA ALA A 612 42.59 21.26 -2.65
C ALA A 612 43.35 19.97 -2.99
N SER A 613 43.27 19.63 -4.28
CA SER A 613 43.88 18.53 -5.01
C SER A 613 45.30 18.18 -4.55
N GLU A 614 45.49 16.94 -4.11
CA GLU A 614 46.78 16.26 -4.21
C GLU A 614 47.15 16.16 -5.70
N ARG A 615 48.04 17.06 -6.15
CA ARG A 615 48.91 16.77 -7.28
C ARG A 615 50.29 16.56 -6.70
N SER A 616 50.64 15.29 -6.58
CA SER A 616 52.00 14.80 -6.39
C SER A 616 52.91 15.43 -7.44
N SER A 617 53.65 16.47 -7.07
CA SER A 617 54.83 16.89 -7.81
C SER A 617 55.88 15.80 -7.60
N SER A 618 55.87 14.82 -8.50
CA SER A 618 56.92 13.83 -8.66
C SER A 618 58.25 14.56 -8.74
N VAL A 619 59.03 14.49 -7.67
CA VAL A 619 60.45 14.85 -7.72
C VAL A 619 61.09 13.82 -8.65
N ARG A 620 61.23 14.16 -9.93
CA ARG A 620 62.11 13.43 -10.83
C ARG A 620 63.49 13.52 -10.20
N ALA A 621 63.93 12.39 -9.65
CA ALA A 621 65.33 12.18 -9.30
C ALA A 621 66.15 12.39 -10.58
N LEU A 622 66.69 13.60 -10.72
CA LEU A 622 67.76 13.87 -11.67
C LEU A 622 68.95 13.08 -11.15
N ASP A 623 69.19 11.96 -11.82
CA ASP A 623 70.28 11.03 -11.59
C ASP A 623 71.59 11.74 -11.94
N ILE A 624 72.06 12.59 -11.01
CA ILE A 624 73.38 13.19 -11.06
C ILE A 624 74.35 12.04 -10.88
N LYS A 625 74.88 11.54 -12.00
CA LYS A 625 75.97 10.55 -12.05
C LYS A 625 77.13 11.07 -11.21
N SER A 626 77.16 10.69 -9.93
CA SER A 626 78.13 11.13 -8.94
C SER A 626 79.46 10.42 -9.19
N ARG A 627 80.27 10.95 -10.10
CA ARG A 627 81.71 10.71 -10.10
C ARG A 627 82.33 11.57 -9.01
N THR A 628 82.39 11.06 -7.79
CA THR A 628 83.60 11.04 -6.92
C THR A 628 83.22 10.61 -5.51
N ARG A 629 83.88 9.54 -5.02
CA ARG A 629 83.99 9.21 -3.61
C ARG A 629 84.75 10.34 -2.91
N CYS A 630 84.02 11.25 -2.28
CA CYS A 630 84.52 12.05 -1.16
C CYS A 630 83.37 12.16 -0.17
N GLY A 631 83.56 11.71 1.07
CA GLY A 631 82.55 11.88 2.11
C GLY A 631 82.14 13.35 2.15
N ALA A 632 80.83 13.63 2.03
CA ALA A 632 80.32 14.99 2.02
C ALA A 632 80.84 15.68 3.29
N ARG A 633 81.68 16.69 3.11
CA ARG A 633 82.27 17.49 4.18
C ARG A 633 81.74 18.89 4.07
N CYS A 634 81.60 19.59 5.20
CA CYS A 634 81.26 21.00 5.17
C CYS A 634 82.37 21.77 4.47
N CYS A 635 82.01 22.57 3.46
CA CYS A 635 82.99 23.34 2.68
C CYS A 635 83.72 24.44 3.47
N LEU A 636 83.30 24.75 4.70
CA LEU A 636 83.93 25.76 5.57
C LEU A 636 84.81 25.14 6.67
N CYS A 637 84.32 24.11 7.38
CA CYS A 637 85.10 23.48 8.46
C CYS A 637 85.78 22.16 8.07
N PHE A 638 85.52 21.64 6.86
CA PHE A 638 86.05 20.39 6.33
C PHE A 638 85.73 19.11 7.13
N ASP A 639 84.88 19.22 8.15
CA ASP A 639 84.35 18.10 8.92
C ASP A 639 83.33 17.30 8.11
N PRO A 640 83.22 15.97 8.33
CA PRO A 640 82.18 15.16 7.70
C PRO A 640 80.79 15.68 8.07
N LEU A 641 79.85 15.62 7.14
CA LEU A 641 78.44 15.97 7.34
C LEU A 641 77.69 14.71 7.79
N PRO A 642 77.52 14.44 9.09
CA PRO A 642 76.67 13.35 9.54
C PRO A 642 75.21 13.66 9.20
N ILE A 643 74.49 12.69 8.65
CA ILE A 643 73.06 12.81 8.30
C ILE A 643 72.18 12.84 9.57
N GLN A 644 72.75 12.49 10.73
CA GLN A 644 72.06 12.48 12.02
C GLN A 644 72.48 13.70 12.86
N ASP A 645 71.47 14.44 13.34
CA ASP A 645 71.53 15.49 14.37
C ASP A 645 72.20 16.83 14.03
N ILE A 646 72.47 17.14 12.76
CA ILE A 646 72.94 18.48 12.36
C ILE A 646 72.17 18.97 11.13
N SER A 647 71.66 20.20 11.20
CA SER A 647 71.00 20.88 10.08
C SER A 647 72.03 21.28 9.00
N ILE A 648 71.81 20.83 7.76
CA ILE A 648 72.76 20.99 6.64
C ILE A 648 72.07 21.79 5.53
N ILE A 649 72.83 22.67 4.86
CA ILE A 649 72.39 23.36 3.64
C ILE A 649 73.22 22.88 2.46
N VAL A 650 72.54 22.40 1.42
CA VAL A 650 73.17 21.95 0.17
C VAL A 650 72.73 22.82 -0.99
N PHE A 651 73.67 23.24 -1.82
CA PHE A 651 73.41 24.03 -3.03
C PHE A 651 73.50 23.16 -4.28
N TYR A 652 72.86 23.60 -5.37
CA TYR A 652 72.85 22.87 -6.65
C TYR A 652 74.26 22.66 -7.24
N CYS A 653 75.23 23.51 -6.90
CA CYS A 653 76.64 23.34 -7.23
C CYS A 653 77.36 22.23 -6.42
N CYS A 654 76.60 21.38 -5.71
CA CYS A 654 77.08 20.28 -4.87
C CYS A 654 77.92 20.71 -3.65
N HIS A 655 77.96 21.99 -3.31
CA HIS A 655 78.58 22.47 -2.07
C HIS A 655 77.59 22.33 -0.91
N ALA A 656 78.09 21.80 0.21
CA ALA A 656 77.30 21.55 1.41
C ALA A 656 77.94 22.21 2.64
N TYR A 657 77.12 22.74 3.53
CA TYR A 657 77.55 23.47 4.72
C TYR A 657 76.72 23.05 5.94
N HIS A 658 77.31 23.02 7.14
CA HIS A 658 76.52 23.07 8.36
C HIS A 658 75.79 24.42 8.42
N LEU A 659 74.53 24.44 8.87
CA LEU A 659 73.77 25.69 9.06
C LEU A 659 74.56 26.70 9.90
N SER A 660 75.11 26.25 11.03
CA SER A 660 75.92 27.06 11.95
C SER A 660 77.21 27.61 11.30
N CYS A 661 77.87 26.82 10.45
CA CYS A 661 79.06 27.29 9.73
C CYS A 661 78.71 28.33 8.66
N LEU A 662 77.57 28.18 7.98
CA LEU A 662 77.13 29.12 6.94
C LEU A 662 76.65 30.44 7.53
N GLU A 663 75.89 30.40 8.63
CA GLU A 663 75.44 31.59 9.36
C GLU A 663 76.62 32.32 10.02
N GLY A 664 77.50 31.59 10.73
CA GLY A 664 78.71 32.18 11.33
C GLY A 664 79.72 32.71 10.30
N GLY A 665 79.80 32.11 9.11
CA GLY A 665 80.61 32.61 8.00
C GLY A 665 80.06 33.90 7.36
N LEU A 666 78.73 34.06 7.34
CA LEU A 666 78.08 35.30 6.90
C LEU A 666 78.30 36.46 7.89
N ASP A 667 78.36 36.18 9.19
CA ASP A 667 78.67 37.19 10.21
C ASP A 667 80.13 37.68 10.14
N LEU A 668 81.08 36.78 9.83
CA LEU A 668 82.47 37.15 9.55
C LEU A 668 82.62 38.00 8.27
N MET A 669 81.83 37.72 7.22
CA MET A 669 81.79 38.52 6.00
C MET A 669 81.09 39.88 6.17
N ARG A 670 80.04 39.95 7.01
CA ARG A 670 79.41 41.22 7.43
C ARG A 670 80.35 42.09 8.28
N SER A 671 81.20 41.46 9.09
CA SER A 671 82.22 42.16 9.88
C SER A 671 83.32 42.80 9.01
N ASN A 672 83.59 42.23 7.84
CA ASN A 672 84.59 42.73 6.88
C ASN A 672 84.05 43.69 5.81
N SER A 673 82.74 43.92 5.73
CA SER A 673 82.10 44.77 4.71
C SER A 673 81.65 46.14 5.22
N ASN A 674 82.17 46.59 6.36
CA ASN A 674 81.99 47.97 6.86
C ASN A 674 82.98 48.99 6.27
N GLN A 675 83.60 48.69 5.12
CA GLN A 675 84.25 49.70 4.28
C GLN A 675 83.82 49.50 2.82
N ASP A 676 83.36 50.61 2.25
CA ASP A 676 83.09 50.90 0.83
C ASP A 676 81.66 50.71 0.28
N SER A 677 80.90 51.81 0.43
CA SER A 677 80.13 52.55 -0.60
C SER A 677 79.14 51.81 -1.53
N ASP A 678 77.86 51.94 -1.18
CA ASP A 678 76.81 52.68 -1.90
C ASP A 678 76.88 52.76 -3.44
N ASN A 679 76.05 51.97 -4.13
CA ASN A 679 75.13 52.39 -5.20
C ASN A 679 74.54 51.19 -5.97
N GLY A 680 73.20 51.16 -6.14
CA GLY A 680 72.59 50.63 -7.35
C GLY A 680 71.39 49.68 -7.20
N SER A 681 70.21 50.29 -7.13
CA SER A 681 68.88 49.82 -7.60
C SER A 681 68.32 48.50 -7.07
N ASP A 682 67.47 48.65 -6.05
CA ASP A 682 66.34 47.78 -5.75
C ASP A 682 65.40 47.71 -6.96
N ASP A 683 65.23 46.50 -7.52
CA ASP A 683 64.00 46.15 -8.24
C ASP A 683 63.13 45.32 -7.30
N GLU A 684 62.00 45.92 -6.97
CA GLU A 684 60.92 45.39 -6.15
C GLU A 684 60.37 44.08 -6.75
N ASP A 685 60.56 42.98 -6.04
CA ASP A 685 59.75 41.78 -6.25
C ASP A 685 59.13 41.39 -4.89
N GLY A 686 57.86 41.79 -4.75
CA GLY A 686 57.06 41.63 -3.54
C GLY A 686 56.93 40.17 -3.13
N SER A 687 57.72 39.78 -2.13
CA SER A 687 57.57 38.54 -1.37
C SER A 687 57.64 38.88 0.13
N PRO A 688 56.59 38.61 0.93
CA PRO A 688 56.58 38.92 2.34
C PRO A 688 57.27 37.78 3.11
N SER A 689 58.56 37.93 3.40
CA SER A 689 59.25 37.31 4.54
C SER A 689 60.73 37.68 4.48
N GLY A 690 61.20 38.41 5.48
CA GLY A 690 62.59 38.78 5.66
C GLY A 690 63.47 37.60 6.08
N GLU A 691 63.63 36.62 5.18
CA GLU A 691 64.66 35.59 5.30
C GLU A 691 65.79 35.92 4.31
N SER A 692 66.96 36.25 4.85
CA SER A 692 68.18 36.42 4.08
C SER A 692 68.44 35.18 3.22
N ARG A 693 68.21 35.27 1.90
CA ARG A 693 68.42 34.16 0.95
C ARG A 693 69.89 33.72 1.00
N MET A 694 70.15 32.61 1.69
CA MET A 694 71.50 32.03 1.80
C MET A 694 72.01 31.62 0.42
N ARG A 695 73.22 32.05 0.07
CA ARG A 695 73.90 31.75 -1.21
C ARG A 695 75.14 30.91 -0.93
N CYS A 696 75.56 30.10 -1.90
CA CYS A 696 76.78 29.32 -1.77
C CYS A 696 78.00 30.25 -1.78
N VAL A 697 78.74 30.31 -0.67
CA VAL A 697 79.91 31.19 -0.48
C VAL A 697 80.97 30.95 -1.56
N LEU A 698 81.37 29.69 -1.78
CA LEU A 698 82.41 29.35 -2.76
C LEU A 698 82.06 29.75 -4.21
N CYS A 699 80.79 29.64 -4.60
CA CYS A 699 80.35 30.01 -5.95
C CYS A 699 80.07 31.52 -6.09
N THR A 700 79.84 32.23 -4.99
CA THR A 700 79.67 33.69 -5.01
C THR A 700 81.01 34.42 -4.97
N THR A 701 82.02 33.90 -4.26
CA THR A 701 83.39 34.45 -4.28
C THR A 701 84.16 34.14 -5.56
N ALA A 702 83.84 33.04 -6.26
CA ALA A 702 84.45 32.73 -7.56
C ALA A 702 83.87 33.55 -8.73
N ALA A 703 82.73 34.21 -8.51
CA ALA A 703 82.07 35.07 -9.49
C ALA A 703 82.24 36.57 -9.21
N ALA A 704 83.04 36.94 -8.19
CA ALA A 704 83.37 38.31 -7.80
C ALA A 704 84.71 38.75 -8.40
#